data_AF-A0A0M4GIN4-F1
#
_entry.id   AF-A0A0M4GIN4-F1
#
_cell.length_a   1.000
_cell.length_b   1.000
_cell.length_c   1.000
_cell.angle_alpha   90.00
_cell.angle_beta   90.00
_cell.angle_gamma   90.00
#
_symmetry.space_group_name_H-M   'P 1'
#
loop_
_entity.id
_entity.type
_entity.pdbx_description
1 polymer ?
#
loop_
_entity_poly.entity_id
_entity_poly.type
_entity_poly.pdbx_seq_one_letter_code
_entity_poly.pdbx_strand_id
1 'polypeptide(L)'
;MKKITKLKLLTVCIFLAQHSHALERLNDSSLSTVTGQDGISITHEVSKVTVDQVNWIDYSNTGSMKLGLHTVEVKGLDNSSIKSTLDFDVGKTDRGAGIRIQASISPFQATVEKLMLLCGAADCTTASQNLGSLSLSTISPLQVYLQTSAGLFNRDEIAHLDFQLQNASIGYGLNGQSLTLKDFNFNFSADGYLYLDQNEGIALTTKSKDGQTDHLVNLMPVTDLTDVDSSRTGAKNPGVNIDLRYGSDPSNQKNIIRMGASGAVTNGKVFFNANQTGLAEFNSVNHASANLIETTKTAAGYEFAGAGGLHFGVSADFTRKGNALLGVNDNPTTLEIGHTGHGSYAVEFSNLSPLTIRNSTVVSDLNTRNAYIDFGDIYINTAQVKSLSFIVNENVKKVLGAASTDLKYDMVPADKGQNVALIAIRGMDFQAIARKARFISDNSIAEITSSSGEWGIGLPIFNLNANLALFSQNYSYNNTTKFGLGYNLAMSTEGYGIDKKTNAPSTTSIIIVDGAKGLHNEEVNYYAGLRNIDSYLKSDGVIGFENDGIYIKADNLLFAAKAEIAIGQLPGSLYNCQNDSNKCGQVVPIDNFARKDDVLSSIAFKLDGKGELFIIPGMNSSTATPDTNFLSLNANFEFNPLTTAEKNNQSVLGSYVSFITDDVKSNGSVTSTSVNLNKMQGHVGLESAIHVKKDTVVLDNKINFNHPTTALTKAQIDAGNVGRVFRAEMAMSPSGSMQKVAEFAITGGAMRSTFGITPR
;
A
#
# COMPACT_ATOMS: atom_id res chain seq x y z
N MET A 1 28.19 5.51 45.76
CA MET A 1 27.55 4.40 45.01
C MET A 1 26.07 4.33 45.38
N LYS A 2 25.17 4.85 44.54
CA LYS A 2 23.73 4.63 44.68
C LYS A 2 23.37 3.34 43.95
N LYS A 3 22.87 2.32 44.66
CA LYS A 3 22.25 1.15 44.04
C LYS A 3 20.96 1.62 43.36
N ILE A 4 20.95 1.65 42.04
CA ILE A 4 19.74 1.84 41.23
C ILE A 4 19.17 0.45 41.00
N THR A 5 18.04 0.16 41.65
CA THR A 5 17.27 -1.06 41.37
C THR A 5 16.24 -0.72 40.30
N LYS A 6 16.39 -1.27 39.10
CA LYS A 6 15.39 -1.17 38.02
C LYS A 6 14.33 -2.26 38.24
N LEU A 7 13.11 -1.86 38.56
CA LEU A 7 11.94 -2.74 38.58
C LEU A 7 10.97 -2.27 37.48
N LYS A 8 10.42 -3.20 36.69
CA LYS A 8 9.40 -2.88 35.68
C LYS A 8 8.12 -2.46 36.42
N LEU A 9 7.37 -1.49 35.89
CA LEU A 9 6.13 -0.99 36.50
C LEU A 9 5.15 -2.13 36.82
N LEU A 10 5.02 -3.10 35.92
CA LEU A 10 4.23 -4.33 36.14
C LEU A 10 4.73 -5.12 37.36
N THR A 11 6.05 -5.22 37.54
CA THR A 11 6.67 -5.90 38.68
C THR A 11 6.40 -5.15 39.99
N VAL A 12 6.42 -3.81 39.98
CA VAL A 12 6.08 -2.98 41.15
C VAL A 12 4.60 -3.10 41.49
N CYS A 13 3.70 -3.10 40.50
CA CYS A 13 2.26 -3.30 40.73
C CYS A 13 1.94 -4.71 41.25
N ILE A 14 2.62 -5.75 40.74
CA ILE A 14 2.49 -7.13 41.24
C ILE A 14 3.01 -7.23 42.69
N PHE A 15 4.13 -6.57 43.02
CA PHE A 15 4.66 -6.58 44.39
C PHE A 15 3.82 -5.78 45.39
N LEU A 16 3.14 -4.72 44.95
CA LEU A 16 2.27 -3.91 45.81
C LEU A 16 0.86 -4.50 45.96
N ALA A 17 0.42 -5.39 45.05
CA ALA A 17 -0.89 -6.03 45.09
C ALA A 17 -0.95 -7.30 45.97
N GLN A 18 0.18 -7.82 46.46
CA GLN A 18 0.18 -9.05 47.26
C GLN A 18 0.36 -8.79 48.76
N HIS A 19 -0.72 -8.98 49.52
CA HIS A 19 -0.61 -9.59 50.83
C HIS A 19 -0.14 -11.05 50.62
N SER A 20 0.97 -11.38 51.24
CA SER A 20 1.80 -12.54 50.94
C SER A 20 1.09 -13.87 51.25
N HIS A 21 1.07 -14.78 50.27
CA HIS A 21 1.21 -16.22 50.51
C HIS A 21 2.19 -16.78 49.47
N ALA A 22 3.01 -17.74 49.90
CA ALA A 22 4.26 -18.17 49.30
C ALA A 22 4.20 -18.51 47.79
N LEU A 23 5.20 -18.03 47.04
CA LEU A 23 5.47 -18.44 45.66
C LEU A 23 6.17 -19.81 45.67
N GLU A 24 5.37 -20.88 45.57
CA GLU A 24 5.87 -22.23 45.27
C GLU A 24 5.89 -22.44 43.74
N ARG A 25 6.84 -23.26 43.26
CA ARG A 25 6.98 -23.57 41.82
C ARG A 25 5.82 -24.45 41.36
N LEU A 26 4.75 -23.84 40.85
CA LEU A 26 3.61 -24.54 40.28
C LEU A 26 3.98 -25.19 38.92
N ASN A 27 3.70 -26.48 38.78
CA ASN A 27 3.71 -27.16 37.48
C ASN A 27 2.33 -27.02 36.80
N ASP A 28 2.23 -27.25 35.49
CA ASP A 28 0.96 -27.09 34.74
C ASP A 28 -0.19 -27.96 35.30
N SER A 29 0.11 -29.13 35.87
CA SER A 29 -0.91 -29.96 36.53
C SER A 29 -1.47 -29.37 37.82
N SER A 30 -0.75 -28.43 38.45
CA SER A 30 -1.19 -27.73 39.66
C SER A 30 -2.06 -26.52 39.30
N LEU A 31 -1.73 -25.81 38.21
CA LEU A 31 -2.54 -24.69 37.68
C LEU A 31 -3.96 -25.13 37.27
N SER A 32 -4.14 -26.34 36.76
CA SER A 32 -5.48 -26.88 36.42
C SER A 32 -6.37 -27.20 37.62
N THR A 33 -5.79 -27.25 38.84
CA THR A 33 -6.49 -27.54 40.09
C THR A 33 -6.77 -26.29 40.95
N VAL A 34 -6.21 -25.14 40.59
CA VAL A 34 -6.49 -23.86 41.26
C VAL A 34 -7.86 -23.36 40.81
N THR A 35 -8.88 -23.57 41.64
CA THR A 35 -10.22 -22.97 41.50
C THR A 35 -10.24 -21.53 42.06
N GLY A 36 -9.29 -20.70 41.61
CA GLY A 36 -9.29 -19.27 41.90
C GLY A 36 -10.33 -18.60 41.01
N GLN A 37 -11.54 -18.45 41.54
CA GLN A 37 -12.73 -17.93 40.85
C GLN A 37 -12.71 -16.39 40.70
N ASP A 38 -11.67 -15.72 41.21
CA ASP A 38 -11.57 -14.27 41.24
C ASP A 38 -10.70 -13.78 40.08
N GLY A 39 -11.36 -13.25 39.05
CA GLY A 39 -10.71 -12.43 38.05
C GLY A 39 -10.07 -11.19 38.67
N ILE A 40 -9.11 -10.60 37.95
CA ILE A 40 -8.44 -9.38 38.35
C ILE A 40 -9.00 -8.24 37.49
N SER A 41 -9.61 -7.24 38.12
CA SER A 41 -9.94 -5.97 37.49
C SER A 41 -8.95 -4.90 37.94
N ILE A 42 -8.24 -4.29 36.99
CA ILE A 42 -7.33 -3.18 37.22
C ILE A 42 -7.95 -1.94 36.58
N THR A 43 -8.32 -0.96 37.40
CA THR A 43 -8.63 0.39 36.93
C THR A 43 -7.46 1.31 37.24
N HIS A 44 -6.95 1.99 36.22
CA HIS A 44 -5.89 2.96 36.32
C HIS A 44 -6.39 4.30 35.77
N GLU A 45 -6.18 5.38 36.52
CA GLU A 45 -6.59 6.72 36.14
C GLU A 45 -5.40 7.68 36.29
N VAL A 46 -5.09 8.41 35.22
CA VAL A 46 -4.02 9.41 35.21
C VAL A 46 -4.46 10.65 34.47
N SER A 47 -4.08 11.84 34.96
CA SER A 47 -4.35 13.09 34.25
C SER A 47 -3.45 13.27 33.03
N LYS A 48 -2.20 12.83 33.13
CA LYS A 48 -1.17 13.00 32.10
C LYS A 48 -0.05 11.99 32.28
N VAL A 49 0.51 11.51 31.18
CA VAL A 49 1.76 10.72 31.14
C VAL A 49 2.80 11.49 30.33
N THR A 50 4.02 11.59 30.86
CA THR A 50 5.17 12.16 30.15
C THR A 50 6.31 11.17 30.15
N VAL A 51 6.91 10.91 29.00
CA VAL A 51 8.07 10.05 28.85
C VAL A 51 9.16 10.78 28.06
N ASP A 52 10.32 10.98 28.68
CA ASP A 52 11.42 11.71 28.04
C ASP A 52 11.91 11.00 26.77
N GLN A 53 12.09 9.68 26.84
CA GLN A 53 12.50 8.87 25.70
C GLN A 53 12.11 7.39 25.85
N VAL A 54 11.73 6.77 24.73
CA VAL A 54 11.58 5.31 24.57
C VAL A 54 12.39 4.90 23.34
N ASN A 55 13.31 3.95 23.49
CA ASN A 55 14.17 3.51 22.39
C ASN A 55 13.95 2.02 22.10
N TRP A 56 13.66 1.71 20.84
CA TRP A 56 13.80 0.38 20.28
C TRP A 56 15.25 0.19 19.80
N ILE A 57 15.91 -0.85 20.31
CA ILE A 57 17.28 -1.20 19.93
C ILE A 57 17.21 -2.35 18.94
N ASP A 58 17.74 -2.13 17.75
CA ASP A 58 17.83 -3.13 16.71
C ASP A 58 19.26 -3.72 16.68
N TYR A 59 19.34 -5.05 16.69
CA TYR A 59 20.61 -5.79 16.70
C TYR A 59 21.21 -6.04 15.31
N SER A 60 20.57 -5.56 14.25
CA SER A 60 21.06 -5.58 12.86
C SER A 60 22.55 -5.19 12.73
N ASN A 61 22.99 -4.12 13.39
CA ASN A 61 24.39 -3.66 13.40
C ASN A 61 25.02 -3.72 14.81
N THR A 62 25.04 -4.91 15.42
CA THR A 62 25.56 -5.16 16.79
C THR A 62 24.82 -4.44 17.92
N GLY A 63 23.62 -3.92 17.68
CA GLY A 63 22.84 -3.16 18.67
C GLY A 63 23.17 -1.66 18.71
N SER A 64 23.93 -1.15 17.74
CA SER A 64 24.39 0.25 17.71
C SER A 64 23.32 1.24 17.22
N MET A 65 22.36 0.76 16.43
CA MET A 65 21.25 1.54 15.87
C MET A 65 20.02 1.49 16.77
N LYS A 66 19.33 2.63 16.91
CA LYS A 66 18.10 2.73 17.70
C LYS A 66 17.08 3.62 17.01
N LEU A 67 15.81 3.23 17.09
CA LEU A 67 14.67 4.09 16.80
C LEU A 67 14.08 4.58 18.11
N GLY A 68 13.98 5.89 18.29
CA GLY A 68 13.58 6.54 19.53
C GLY A 68 12.32 7.36 19.37
N LEU A 69 11.44 7.34 20.38
CA LEU A 69 10.37 8.29 20.58
C LEU A 69 10.81 9.23 21.69
N HIS A 70 10.98 10.51 21.40
CA HIS A 70 11.46 11.52 22.35
C HIS A 70 10.38 12.56 22.64
N THR A 71 10.33 13.01 23.89
CA THR A 71 9.29 13.90 24.43
C THR A 71 7.89 13.39 24.13
N VAL A 72 7.55 12.23 24.71
CA VAL A 72 6.21 11.65 24.58
C VAL A 72 5.30 12.27 25.63
N GLU A 73 4.14 12.74 25.20
CA GLU A 73 3.07 13.23 26.07
C GLU A 73 1.78 12.50 25.77
N VAL A 74 1.06 12.04 26.79
CA VAL A 74 -0.29 11.48 26.67
C VAL A 74 -1.21 12.19 27.65
N LYS A 75 -2.35 12.68 27.17
CA LYS A 75 -3.38 13.39 27.96
C LYS A 75 -4.79 12.93 27.55
N GLY A 76 -5.76 13.04 28.44
CA GLY A 76 -7.16 12.82 28.07
C GLY A 76 -7.67 13.93 27.17
N LEU A 77 -8.73 13.64 26.38
CA LEU A 77 -9.43 14.69 25.63
C LEU A 77 -10.03 15.72 26.58
N ASP A 78 -10.08 17.00 26.16
CA ASP A 78 -10.66 18.11 26.94
C ASP A 78 -10.12 18.25 28.38
N ASN A 79 -8.84 17.88 28.59
CA ASN A 79 -8.18 17.82 29.89
C ASN A 79 -8.85 16.87 30.91
N SER A 80 -9.58 15.88 30.43
CA SER A 80 -10.09 14.79 31.25
C SER A 80 -8.96 13.84 31.69
N SER A 81 -9.23 13.06 32.73
CA SER A 81 -8.38 11.95 33.14
C SER A 81 -8.46 10.79 32.14
N ILE A 82 -7.33 10.19 31.80
CA ILE A 82 -7.27 8.94 31.04
C ILE A 82 -7.60 7.81 32.01
N LYS A 83 -8.79 7.22 31.85
CA LYS A 83 -9.17 5.99 32.55
C LYS A 83 -8.90 4.78 31.67
N SER A 84 -8.10 3.86 32.17
CA SER A 84 -7.81 2.55 31.58
C SER A 84 -8.36 1.44 32.48
N THR A 85 -9.08 0.49 31.91
CA THR A 85 -9.55 -0.71 32.61
C THR A 85 -8.96 -1.96 31.96
N LEU A 86 -8.58 -2.94 32.78
CA LEU A 86 -8.15 -4.27 32.35
C LEU A 86 -8.83 -5.29 33.26
N ASP A 87 -9.77 -6.03 32.71
CA ASP A 87 -10.38 -7.19 33.35
C ASP A 87 -9.72 -8.46 32.79
N PHE A 88 -9.19 -9.28 33.69
CA PHE A 88 -8.46 -10.49 33.37
C PHE A 88 -9.03 -11.66 34.18
N ASP A 89 -9.71 -12.57 33.51
CA ASP A 89 -10.27 -13.77 34.14
C ASP A 89 -9.58 -15.02 33.61
N VAL A 90 -9.26 -15.94 34.52
CA VAL A 90 -8.82 -17.29 34.18
C VAL A 90 -9.80 -18.26 34.80
N GLY A 91 -10.36 -19.16 33.99
CA GLY A 91 -11.40 -20.07 34.45
C GLY A 91 -11.29 -21.44 33.81
N LYS A 92 -11.81 -22.45 34.50
CA LYS A 92 -11.95 -23.79 33.93
C LYS A 92 -13.04 -23.78 32.85
N THR A 93 -12.71 -24.34 31.69
CA THR A 93 -13.64 -24.66 30.61
C THR A 93 -13.68 -26.18 30.41
N ASP A 94 -14.52 -26.65 29.50
CA ASP A 94 -14.55 -28.07 29.10
C ASP A 94 -13.28 -28.50 28.32
N ARG A 95 -12.46 -27.54 27.88
CA ARG A 95 -11.24 -27.76 27.06
C ARG A 95 -9.94 -27.53 27.82
N GLY A 96 -9.99 -26.96 29.03
CA GLY A 96 -8.81 -26.65 29.84
C GLY A 96 -8.98 -25.36 30.64
N ALA A 97 -7.89 -24.66 30.93
CA ALA A 97 -7.95 -23.32 31.50
C ALA A 97 -8.16 -22.29 30.38
N GLY A 98 -9.29 -21.59 30.36
CA GLY A 98 -9.58 -20.50 29.44
C GLY A 98 -9.18 -19.15 30.02
N ILE A 99 -8.94 -18.17 29.15
CA ILE A 99 -8.57 -16.80 29.51
C ILE A 99 -9.57 -15.85 28.87
N ARG A 100 -10.07 -14.88 29.64
CA ARG A 100 -10.80 -13.71 29.15
C ARG A 100 -10.03 -12.44 29.50
N ILE A 101 -9.76 -11.61 28.51
CA ILE A 101 -9.11 -10.30 28.65
C ILE A 101 -10.05 -9.25 28.07
N GLN A 102 -10.45 -8.28 28.88
CA GLN A 102 -11.17 -7.10 28.41
C GLN A 102 -10.39 -5.86 28.80
N ALA A 103 -9.94 -5.10 27.81
CA ALA A 103 -9.22 -3.85 28.03
C ALA A 103 -9.97 -2.68 27.39
N SER A 104 -10.03 -1.55 28.09
CA SER A 104 -10.60 -0.31 27.56
C SER A 104 -9.76 0.89 27.99
N ILE A 105 -9.50 1.81 27.07
CA ILE A 105 -8.81 3.06 27.33
C ILE A 105 -9.72 4.20 26.87
N SER A 106 -9.99 5.14 27.77
CA SER A 106 -10.79 6.33 27.48
C SER A 106 -10.16 7.19 26.38
N PRO A 107 -10.96 7.98 25.65
CA PRO A 107 -10.47 8.89 24.61
C PRO A 107 -9.25 9.71 25.06
N PHE A 108 -8.19 9.72 24.25
CA PHE A 108 -6.92 10.36 24.61
C PHE A 108 -6.24 11.03 23.41
N GLN A 109 -5.24 11.86 23.70
CA GLN A 109 -4.29 12.38 22.74
C GLN A 109 -2.86 12.04 23.21
N ALA A 110 -2.11 11.38 22.35
CA ALA A 110 -0.69 11.09 22.49
C ALA A 110 0.11 11.85 21.41
N THR A 111 1.21 12.48 21.81
CA THR A 111 2.14 13.15 20.90
C THR A 111 3.57 12.70 21.18
N VAL A 112 4.35 12.55 20.12
CA VAL A 112 5.79 12.34 20.15
C VAL A 112 6.40 13.51 19.40
N GLU A 113 7.09 14.39 20.11
CA GLU A 113 7.69 15.59 19.51
C GLU A 113 8.76 15.22 18.49
N LYS A 114 9.54 14.16 18.75
CA LYS A 114 10.67 13.76 17.90
C LYS A 114 10.75 12.25 17.74
N LEU A 115 10.61 11.78 16.51
CA LEU A 115 10.96 10.43 16.09
C LEU A 115 12.46 10.42 15.74
N MET A 116 13.29 9.77 16.54
CA MET A 116 14.74 9.84 16.44
C MET A 116 15.34 8.56 15.86
N LEU A 117 16.26 8.70 14.91
CA LEU A 117 17.18 7.62 14.52
C LEU A 117 18.55 7.91 15.14
N LEU A 118 19.02 7.03 16.02
CA LEU A 118 20.22 7.22 16.82
C LEU A 118 21.26 6.14 16.49
N CYS A 119 22.53 6.52 16.46
CA CYS A 119 23.65 5.63 16.17
C CYS A 119 24.76 5.86 17.19
N GLY A 120 25.10 4.81 17.96
CA GLY A 120 26.04 4.89 19.09
C GLY A 120 27.46 4.37 18.83
N ALA A 121 27.75 3.85 17.65
CA ALA A 121 29.07 3.31 17.28
C ALA A 121 30.03 4.39 16.73
N ALA A 122 31.34 4.09 16.73
CA ALA A 122 32.39 5.04 16.30
C ALA A 122 32.43 5.28 14.78
N ASP A 123 31.85 4.38 14.00
CA ASP A 123 31.74 4.39 12.53
C ASP A 123 30.41 4.99 12.01
N CYS A 124 29.54 5.44 12.92
CA CYS A 124 28.30 6.14 12.58
C CYS A 124 28.58 7.43 11.79
N THR A 125 27.89 7.61 10.66
CA THR A 125 27.99 8.85 9.86
C THR A 125 27.30 10.02 10.51
N THR A 126 26.13 9.78 11.10
CA THR A 126 25.35 10.79 11.84
C THR A 126 24.83 10.19 13.14
N ALA A 127 25.27 10.73 14.28
CA ALA A 127 24.95 10.19 15.61
C ALA A 127 23.46 10.27 15.98
N SER A 128 22.77 11.31 15.52
CA SER A 128 21.34 11.52 15.79
C SER A 128 20.64 12.21 14.62
N GLN A 129 19.50 11.67 14.21
CA GLN A 129 18.63 12.23 13.17
C GLN A 129 17.22 12.36 13.73
N ASN A 130 16.58 13.50 13.56
CA ASN A 130 15.13 13.62 13.77
C ASN A 130 14.45 13.22 12.46
N LEU A 131 13.42 12.39 12.49
CA LEU A 131 12.65 11.99 11.32
C LEU A 131 11.31 12.71 11.27
N GLY A 132 10.94 13.51 12.28
CA GLY A 132 9.66 14.20 12.35
C GLY A 132 8.97 13.97 13.70
N SER A 133 7.64 14.10 13.72
CA SER A 133 6.81 13.92 14.90
C SER A 133 5.69 12.93 14.62
N LEU A 134 5.13 12.33 15.67
CA LEU A 134 3.98 11.42 15.59
C LEU A 134 2.89 11.88 16.54
N SER A 135 1.63 11.63 16.17
CA SER A 135 0.49 11.85 17.04
C SER A 135 -0.54 10.76 16.85
N LEU A 136 -1.25 10.44 17.94
CA LEU A 136 -2.40 9.56 17.96
C LEU A 136 -3.46 10.23 18.83
N SER A 137 -4.68 10.37 18.33
CA SER A 137 -5.80 10.78 19.16
C SER A 137 -7.01 9.90 18.87
N THR A 138 -7.84 9.67 19.88
CA THR A 138 -9.08 8.91 19.74
C THR A 138 -10.21 9.70 20.36
N ILE A 139 -11.35 9.81 19.67
CA ILE A 139 -12.59 10.40 20.23
C ILE A 139 -13.54 9.34 20.78
N SER A 140 -13.28 8.08 20.45
CA SER A 140 -13.96 6.90 21.00
C SER A 140 -12.98 6.10 21.88
N PRO A 141 -13.48 5.34 22.87
CA PRO A 141 -12.62 4.46 23.65
C PRO A 141 -11.93 3.40 22.77
N LEU A 142 -10.65 3.12 23.04
CA LEU A 142 -9.97 1.96 22.46
C LEU A 142 -10.36 0.73 23.27
N GLN A 143 -10.91 -0.29 22.62
CA GLN A 143 -11.36 -1.52 23.30
C GLN A 143 -10.76 -2.78 22.68
N VAL A 144 -10.42 -3.73 23.53
CA VAL A 144 -9.96 -5.08 23.14
C VAL A 144 -10.69 -6.10 24.00
N TYR A 145 -11.27 -7.11 23.38
CA TYR A 145 -11.84 -8.27 24.04
C TYR A 145 -11.22 -9.54 23.45
N LEU A 146 -10.56 -10.34 24.27
CA LEU A 146 -9.99 -11.63 23.88
C LEU A 146 -10.55 -12.71 24.79
N GLN A 147 -11.08 -13.78 24.20
CA GLN A 147 -11.55 -14.95 24.95
C GLN A 147 -11.00 -16.24 24.34
N THR A 148 -10.50 -17.13 25.17
CA THR A 148 -9.95 -18.43 24.79
C THR A 148 -10.53 -19.55 25.66
N SER A 149 -10.65 -20.75 25.10
CA SER A 149 -11.16 -21.92 25.84
C SER A 149 -10.03 -22.75 26.49
N ALA A 150 -8.82 -22.73 25.95
CA ALA A 150 -7.76 -23.68 26.33
C ALA A 150 -6.36 -23.04 26.25
N GLY A 151 -6.10 -22.06 27.10
CA GLY A 151 -4.86 -21.30 27.18
C GLY A 151 -4.78 -20.17 26.16
N LEU A 152 -3.78 -19.30 26.31
CA LEU A 152 -3.60 -18.13 25.44
C LEU A 152 -3.11 -18.50 24.03
N PHE A 153 -2.20 -19.48 23.94
CA PHE A 153 -1.53 -19.88 22.71
C PHE A 153 -1.84 -21.34 22.39
N ASN A 154 -3.01 -21.59 21.81
CA ASN A 154 -3.43 -22.92 21.41
C ASN A 154 -3.92 -22.90 19.96
N ARG A 155 -3.22 -23.65 19.11
CA ARG A 155 -3.49 -23.70 17.67
C ARG A 155 -4.70 -24.57 17.31
N ASP A 156 -5.15 -25.41 18.23
CA ASP A 156 -6.21 -26.40 17.99
C ASP A 156 -7.56 -25.98 18.59
N GLU A 157 -7.62 -24.83 19.28
CA GLU A 157 -8.81 -24.34 19.98
C GLU A 157 -9.10 -22.88 19.60
N ILE A 158 -10.39 -22.52 19.54
CA ILE A 158 -10.83 -21.21 19.05
C ILE A 158 -10.55 -20.11 20.08
N ALA A 159 -10.05 -18.99 19.58
CA ALA A 159 -9.95 -17.72 20.25
C ALA A 159 -10.92 -16.72 19.58
N HIS A 160 -11.66 -15.97 20.39
CA HIS A 160 -12.52 -14.89 19.95
C HIS A 160 -11.83 -13.54 20.24
N LEU A 161 -11.80 -12.64 19.26
CA LEU A 161 -11.20 -11.32 19.36
C LEU A 161 -12.14 -10.24 18.82
N ASP A 162 -12.50 -9.29 19.68
CA ASP A 162 -13.01 -7.98 19.25
C ASP A 162 -11.92 -6.94 19.43
N PHE A 163 -11.67 -6.17 18.37
CA PHE A 163 -10.75 -5.03 18.39
C PHE A 163 -11.46 -3.79 17.88
N GLN A 164 -11.50 -2.75 18.70
CA GLN A 164 -12.21 -1.51 18.38
C GLN A 164 -11.26 -0.32 18.51
N LEU A 165 -10.63 0.04 17.39
CA LEU A 165 -10.03 1.35 17.19
C LEU A 165 -10.94 2.16 16.27
N GLN A 166 -11.71 3.06 16.86
CA GLN A 166 -12.79 3.79 16.19
C GLN A 166 -12.49 5.29 16.19
N ASN A 167 -12.70 5.96 15.05
CA ASN A 167 -12.55 7.39 14.88
C ASN A 167 -11.21 7.93 15.41
N ALA A 168 -10.12 7.18 15.16
CA ALA A 168 -8.79 7.57 15.58
C ALA A 168 -8.20 8.58 14.59
N SER A 169 -7.33 9.48 15.04
CA SER A 169 -6.51 10.30 14.15
C SER A 169 -5.05 9.98 14.39
N ILE A 170 -4.36 9.48 13.36
CA ILE A 170 -2.92 9.16 13.40
C ILE A 170 -2.18 10.15 12.51
N GLY A 171 -1.36 11.01 13.11
CA GLY A 171 -0.64 12.07 12.40
C GLY A 171 0.87 11.84 12.37
N TYR A 172 1.47 12.11 11.22
CA TYR A 172 2.91 12.32 11.07
C TYR A 172 3.18 13.78 10.74
N GLY A 173 4.07 14.43 11.49
CA GLY A 173 4.29 15.87 11.40
C GLY A 173 5.73 16.28 11.02
N LEU A 174 5.82 17.27 10.14
CA LEU A 174 7.06 17.93 9.70
C LEU A 174 6.80 19.43 9.50
N ASN A 175 7.75 20.29 9.88
CA ASN A 175 7.70 21.74 9.65
C ASN A 175 6.39 22.42 10.11
N GLY A 176 5.80 21.95 11.21
CA GLY A 176 4.54 22.49 11.75
C GLY A 176 3.26 22.04 11.02
N GLN A 177 3.39 21.22 9.99
CA GLN A 177 2.29 20.62 9.25
C GLN A 177 2.17 19.12 9.57
N SER A 178 1.00 18.53 9.38
CA SER A 178 0.78 17.09 9.59
C SER A 178 0.06 16.44 8.40
N LEU A 179 0.50 15.24 8.04
CA LEU A 179 -0.26 14.28 7.26
C LEU A 179 -0.96 13.35 8.23
N THR A 180 -2.29 13.28 8.16
CA THR A 180 -3.12 12.63 9.17
C THR A 180 -4.05 11.61 8.53
N LEU A 181 -4.05 10.40 9.06
CA LEU A 181 -5.14 9.44 8.91
C LEU A 181 -6.26 9.88 9.84
N LYS A 182 -7.19 10.70 9.35
CA LYS A 182 -8.34 11.22 10.09
C LYS A 182 -9.43 10.15 10.15
N ASP A 183 -10.13 10.04 11.28
CA ASP A 183 -11.21 9.07 11.49
C ASP A 183 -10.85 7.63 11.08
N PHE A 184 -9.59 7.26 11.31
CA PHE A 184 -9.06 5.93 11.11
C PHE A 184 -9.87 4.93 11.92
N ASN A 185 -10.40 3.94 11.22
CA ASN A 185 -11.09 2.81 11.81
C ASN A 185 -10.27 1.55 11.55
N PHE A 186 -10.08 0.77 12.59
CA PHE A 186 -9.72 -0.64 12.50
C PHE A 186 -10.58 -1.36 13.51
N ASN A 187 -11.80 -1.69 13.07
CA ASN A 187 -12.89 -2.18 13.91
C ASN A 187 -13.37 -3.53 13.39
N PHE A 188 -13.06 -4.60 14.12
CA PHE A 188 -13.43 -5.95 13.71
C PHE A 188 -13.76 -6.87 14.87
N SER A 189 -14.53 -7.91 14.56
CA SER A 189 -14.81 -9.07 15.40
C SER A 189 -14.45 -10.33 14.63
N ALA A 190 -13.76 -11.27 15.28
CA ALA A 190 -13.30 -12.50 14.62
C ALA A 190 -13.21 -13.68 15.58
N ASP A 191 -13.54 -14.85 15.05
CA ASP A 191 -13.14 -16.14 15.62
C ASP A 191 -11.93 -16.68 14.85
N GLY A 192 -11.01 -17.34 15.55
CA GLY A 192 -9.82 -17.90 14.93
C GLY A 192 -8.94 -18.63 15.92
N TYR A 193 -7.64 -18.63 15.67
CA TYR A 193 -6.62 -19.36 16.41
C TYR A 193 -5.48 -18.41 16.73
N LEU A 194 -5.07 -18.37 18.00
CA LEU A 194 -3.94 -17.59 18.49
C LEU A 194 -2.86 -18.56 18.99
N TYR A 195 -1.66 -18.51 18.41
CA TYR A 195 -0.60 -19.47 18.74
C TYR A 195 0.81 -18.91 18.53
N LEU A 196 1.80 -19.68 18.98
CA LEU A 196 3.21 -19.45 18.72
C LEU A 196 3.72 -20.40 17.63
N ASP A 197 4.46 -19.86 16.69
CA ASP A 197 5.11 -20.59 15.59
C ASP A 197 6.60 -20.25 15.53
N GLN A 198 7.42 -21.21 15.11
CA GLN A 198 8.86 -21.04 15.06
C GLN A 198 9.30 -19.99 14.04
N ASN A 199 8.59 -19.89 12.90
CA ASN A 199 8.94 -18.99 11.81
C ASN A 199 8.10 -17.71 11.85
N GLU A 200 6.85 -17.81 12.32
CA GLU A 200 5.90 -16.70 12.30
C GLU A 200 5.86 -15.93 13.63
N GLY A 201 6.38 -16.50 14.72
CA GLY A 201 6.33 -15.92 16.06
C GLY A 201 4.94 -15.98 16.65
N ILE A 202 4.33 -14.84 16.95
CA ILE A 202 2.94 -14.80 17.38
C ILE A 202 2.08 -14.70 16.12
N ALA A 203 1.15 -15.65 15.96
CA ALA A 203 0.26 -15.73 14.82
C ALA A 203 -1.21 -15.73 15.26
N LEU A 204 -2.02 -14.97 14.55
CA LEU A 204 -3.47 -14.94 14.63
C LEU A 204 -4.01 -15.36 13.26
N THR A 205 -4.77 -16.45 13.19
CA THR A 205 -5.35 -16.95 11.93
C THR A 205 -6.81 -17.30 12.07
N THR A 206 -7.62 -17.11 11.03
CA THR A 206 -9.00 -17.64 11.02
C THR A 206 -9.06 -19.12 10.63
N LYS A 207 -8.04 -19.60 9.92
CA LYS A 207 -7.99 -20.95 9.39
C LYS A 207 -7.33 -21.93 10.37
N SER A 208 -7.93 -23.12 10.49
CA SER A 208 -7.45 -24.20 11.36
C SER A 208 -6.10 -24.75 10.88
N LYS A 209 -5.40 -25.44 11.79
CA LYS A 209 -4.09 -26.04 11.51
C LYS A 209 -4.08 -27.00 10.32
N ASP A 210 -5.14 -27.79 10.16
CA ASP A 210 -5.32 -28.73 9.04
C ASP A 210 -5.85 -28.06 7.76
N GLY A 211 -6.20 -26.77 7.83
CA GLY A 211 -6.74 -26.01 6.72
C GLY A 211 -8.21 -26.31 6.38
N GLN A 212 -8.88 -27.16 7.16
CA GLN A 212 -10.22 -27.68 6.83
C GLN A 212 -11.36 -26.79 7.33
N THR A 213 -11.12 -26.00 8.37
CA THR A 213 -12.11 -25.07 8.95
C THR A 213 -11.59 -23.64 8.85
N ASP A 214 -12.47 -22.70 8.53
CA ASP A 214 -12.16 -21.28 8.46
C ASP A 214 -13.28 -20.48 9.12
N HIS A 215 -12.96 -19.26 9.52
CA HIS A 215 -13.83 -18.35 10.25
C HIS A 215 -13.81 -16.96 9.60
N LEU A 216 -14.84 -16.16 9.88
CA LEU A 216 -14.94 -14.81 9.36
C LEU A 216 -14.26 -13.80 10.29
N VAL A 217 -13.63 -12.81 9.68
CA VAL A 217 -13.32 -11.52 10.31
C VAL A 217 -14.34 -10.52 9.79
N ASN A 218 -15.19 -10.03 10.67
CA ASN A 218 -16.23 -9.07 10.33
C ASN A 218 -15.71 -7.64 10.53
N LEU A 219 -15.47 -6.92 9.43
CA LEU A 219 -15.09 -5.51 9.43
C LEU A 219 -16.34 -4.66 9.69
N MET A 220 -16.54 -4.27 10.94
CA MET A 220 -17.77 -3.67 11.42
C MET A 220 -17.79 -2.15 11.16
N PRO A 221 -18.76 -1.63 10.38
CA PRO A 221 -18.88 -0.18 10.15
C PRO A 221 -19.05 0.60 11.46
N VAL A 222 -18.41 1.77 11.54
CA VAL A 222 -18.32 2.62 12.74
C VAL A 222 -19.22 3.84 12.57
N THR A 223 -19.96 4.23 13.60
CA THR A 223 -20.78 5.45 13.55
C THR A 223 -19.90 6.68 13.31
N ASP A 224 -20.30 7.50 12.35
CA ASP A 224 -19.65 8.79 12.11
C ASP A 224 -20.08 9.80 13.17
N LEU A 225 -19.11 10.38 13.87
CA LEU A 225 -19.32 11.32 14.98
C LEU A 225 -18.92 12.75 14.63
N THR A 226 -18.51 13.02 13.39
CA THR A 226 -17.78 14.24 13.05
C THR A 226 -18.55 15.19 12.14
N ASP A 227 -19.00 14.73 10.97
CA ASP A 227 -19.67 15.56 9.96
C ASP A 227 -20.79 14.76 9.25
N VAL A 228 -22.03 14.89 9.75
CA VAL A 228 -23.19 14.14 9.26
C VAL A 228 -24.31 15.09 8.82
N ASP A 229 -24.77 14.93 7.59
CA ASP A 229 -25.89 15.68 7.02
C ASP A 229 -27.20 15.41 7.78
N SER A 230 -27.98 16.46 7.99
CA SER A 230 -29.26 16.40 8.72
C SER A 230 -30.30 15.43 8.13
N SER A 231 -30.18 15.06 6.86
CA SER A 231 -31.05 14.09 6.18
C SER A 231 -30.66 12.63 6.45
N ARG A 232 -29.45 12.36 6.95
CA ARG A 232 -28.96 11.01 7.24
C ARG A 232 -29.31 10.58 8.67
N THR A 233 -29.69 9.32 8.83
CA THR A 233 -29.89 8.69 10.14
C THR A 233 -28.99 7.47 10.26
N GLY A 234 -28.20 7.40 11.34
CA GLY A 234 -27.28 6.28 11.58
C GLY A 234 -26.12 6.16 10.58
N ALA A 235 -25.60 7.29 10.09
CA ALA A 235 -24.47 7.35 9.17
C ALA A 235 -23.24 6.62 9.74
N LYS A 236 -22.55 5.86 8.88
CA LYS A 236 -21.40 5.05 9.26
C LYS A 236 -20.24 5.24 8.29
N ASN A 237 -19.04 5.16 8.83
CA ASN A 237 -17.79 4.98 8.09
C ASN A 237 -17.42 3.50 8.01
N PRO A 238 -16.59 3.11 7.04
CA PRO A 238 -16.13 1.72 6.90
C PRO A 238 -15.44 1.18 8.15
N GLY A 239 -15.49 -0.15 8.33
CA GLY A 239 -14.85 -0.82 9.47
C GLY A 239 -13.32 -0.75 9.44
N VAL A 240 -12.75 -0.72 8.23
CA VAL A 240 -11.39 -0.25 7.98
C VAL A 240 -11.51 1.06 7.19
N ASN A 241 -11.09 2.18 7.77
CA ASN A 241 -11.16 3.50 7.12
C ASN A 241 -9.79 4.17 7.14
N ILE A 242 -9.33 4.62 5.97
CA ILE A 242 -8.07 5.31 5.76
C ILE A 242 -8.40 6.62 5.04
N ASP A 243 -8.60 7.69 5.81
CA ASP A 243 -8.86 9.03 5.28
C ASP A 243 -7.63 9.93 5.50
N LEU A 244 -6.91 10.23 4.41
CA LEU A 244 -5.70 11.04 4.44
C LEU A 244 -6.04 12.53 4.29
N ARG A 245 -5.62 13.31 5.29
CA ARG A 245 -5.76 14.76 5.35
C ARG A 245 -4.45 15.46 5.65
N TYR A 246 -4.36 16.74 5.30
CA TYR A 246 -3.13 17.53 5.43
C TYR A 246 -3.37 18.94 5.97
N GLY A 247 -2.59 19.34 6.97
CA GLY A 247 -2.61 20.71 7.48
C GLY A 247 -1.98 20.84 8.87
N SER A 248 -1.84 22.07 9.34
CA SER A 248 -1.35 22.39 10.69
C SER A 248 -2.44 22.36 11.76
N ASP A 249 -3.68 22.68 11.39
CA ASP A 249 -4.83 22.67 12.31
C ASP A 249 -5.57 21.32 12.21
N PRO A 250 -5.56 20.46 13.25
CA PRO A 250 -6.29 19.20 13.27
C PRO A 250 -7.81 19.35 13.04
N SER A 251 -8.37 20.52 13.33
CA SER A 251 -9.80 20.80 13.17
C SER A 251 -10.18 21.19 11.74
N ASN A 252 -9.21 21.61 10.93
CA ASN A 252 -9.42 22.15 9.60
C ASN A 252 -8.34 21.70 8.61
N GLN A 253 -8.06 20.40 8.58
CA GLN A 253 -7.14 19.81 7.61
C GLN A 253 -7.80 19.70 6.25
N LYS A 254 -6.99 19.89 5.19
CA LYS A 254 -7.38 19.75 3.78
C LYS A 254 -7.41 18.29 3.35
N ASN A 255 -8.14 17.98 2.29
CA ASN A 255 -8.52 16.63 1.90
C ASN A 255 -7.57 16.05 0.84
N ILE A 256 -7.06 14.82 1.03
CA ILE A 256 -6.25 14.14 0.01
C ILE A 256 -7.07 13.05 -0.66
N ILE A 257 -7.33 11.97 0.07
CA ILE A 257 -7.94 10.74 -0.47
C ILE A 257 -8.48 9.91 0.69
N ARG A 258 -9.56 9.17 0.44
CA ARG A 258 -10.02 8.10 1.34
C ARG A 258 -9.97 6.73 0.68
N MET A 259 -9.77 5.71 1.50
CA MET A 259 -9.91 4.30 1.16
C MET A 259 -10.61 3.59 2.31
N GLY A 260 -11.42 2.58 2.00
CA GLY A 260 -12.12 1.84 3.05
C GLY A 260 -12.46 0.41 2.67
N ALA A 261 -12.71 -0.40 3.70
CA ALA A 261 -13.21 -1.76 3.55
C ALA A 261 -14.28 -2.06 4.61
N SER A 262 -15.31 -2.80 4.21
CA SER A 262 -16.41 -3.25 5.07
C SER A 262 -16.86 -4.66 4.71
N GLY A 263 -17.62 -5.30 5.60
CA GLY A 263 -18.14 -6.66 5.42
C GLY A 263 -17.19 -7.72 5.97
N ALA A 264 -17.44 -8.98 5.60
CA ALA A 264 -16.68 -10.10 6.13
C ALA A 264 -15.49 -10.46 5.22
N VAL A 265 -14.35 -10.79 5.80
CA VAL A 265 -13.21 -11.43 5.12
C VAL A 265 -12.94 -12.80 5.75
N THR A 266 -12.27 -13.70 5.02
CA THR A 266 -11.94 -15.06 5.47
C THR A 266 -10.45 -15.33 5.27
N ASN A 267 -9.93 -16.49 5.69
CA ASN A 267 -8.52 -16.85 5.56
C ASN A 267 -7.58 -15.73 6.06
N GLY A 268 -8.03 -15.04 7.11
CA GLY A 268 -7.34 -13.91 7.71
C GLY A 268 -6.12 -14.41 8.46
N LYS A 269 -5.00 -13.72 8.31
CA LYS A 269 -3.77 -14.00 9.03
C LYS A 269 -3.04 -12.72 9.37
N VAL A 270 -2.56 -12.64 10.61
CA VAL A 270 -1.57 -11.66 11.06
C VAL A 270 -0.50 -12.41 11.83
N PHE A 271 0.76 -12.13 11.56
CA PHE A 271 1.85 -12.66 12.36
C PHE A 271 2.94 -11.62 12.61
N PHE A 272 3.72 -11.79 13.67
CA PHE A 272 4.86 -10.93 13.96
C PHE A 272 5.99 -11.65 14.71
N ASN A 273 7.22 -11.35 14.33
CA ASN A 273 8.45 -11.92 14.89
C ASN A 273 9.68 -11.02 14.58
N ALA A 274 10.87 -11.55 14.86
CA ALA A 274 12.15 -10.91 14.57
C ALA A 274 13.03 -11.69 13.56
N ASN A 275 12.45 -12.68 12.87
CA ASN A 275 13.16 -13.48 11.87
C ASN A 275 13.37 -12.65 10.59
N GLN A 276 14.62 -12.34 10.26
CA GLN A 276 14.99 -11.54 9.08
C GLN A 276 15.49 -12.37 7.89
N THR A 277 15.40 -13.70 7.95
CA THR A 277 16.02 -14.60 6.94
C THR A 277 15.55 -14.30 5.51
N GLY A 278 14.28 -13.94 5.32
CA GLY A 278 13.69 -13.64 4.00
C GLY A 278 13.90 -12.19 3.51
N LEU A 279 14.56 -11.31 4.28
CA LEU A 279 14.74 -9.90 3.90
C LEU A 279 15.43 -9.73 2.53
N ALA A 280 16.38 -10.61 2.21
CA ALA A 280 17.12 -10.59 0.96
C ALA A 280 16.48 -11.45 -0.16
N GLU A 281 15.36 -12.13 0.12
CA GLU A 281 14.73 -13.09 -0.79
C GLU A 281 13.63 -12.42 -1.60
N PHE A 282 13.84 -12.31 -2.91
CA PHE A 282 12.89 -11.75 -3.86
C PHE A 282 12.27 -12.89 -4.67
N ASN A 283 10.94 -12.94 -4.75
CA ASN A 283 10.29 -13.76 -5.76
C ASN A 283 10.32 -13.03 -7.10
N SER A 284 10.49 -13.76 -8.19
CA SER A 284 10.42 -13.19 -9.54
C SER A 284 10.03 -14.24 -10.58
N VAL A 285 9.37 -13.80 -11.65
CA VAL A 285 8.96 -14.64 -12.79
C VAL A 285 10.00 -14.57 -13.90
N ASN A 286 10.43 -15.74 -14.38
CA ASN A 286 11.30 -15.82 -15.54
C ASN A 286 10.48 -15.88 -16.84
N HIS A 287 10.19 -14.73 -17.42
CA HIS A 287 9.48 -14.62 -18.70
C HIS A 287 10.22 -15.17 -19.93
N ALA A 288 11.47 -15.63 -19.79
CA ALA A 288 12.17 -16.37 -20.85
C ALA A 288 11.97 -17.90 -20.75
N SER A 289 11.39 -18.38 -19.66
CA SER A 289 11.06 -19.78 -19.42
C SER A 289 9.64 -20.11 -19.89
N ALA A 290 9.41 -21.34 -20.33
CA ALA A 290 8.04 -21.84 -20.58
C ALA A 290 7.25 -22.02 -19.28
N ASN A 291 7.95 -22.27 -18.16
CA ASN A 291 7.35 -22.31 -16.83
C ASN A 291 7.38 -20.91 -16.20
N LEU A 292 6.19 -20.36 -15.96
CA LEU A 292 5.97 -19.02 -15.40
C LEU A 292 5.67 -19.04 -13.89
N ILE A 293 5.98 -20.13 -13.19
CA ILE A 293 5.92 -20.19 -11.73
C ILE A 293 7.01 -19.29 -11.14
N GLU A 294 6.67 -18.54 -10.11
CA GLU A 294 7.62 -17.69 -9.38
C GLU A 294 8.78 -18.48 -8.79
N THR A 295 9.96 -17.87 -8.84
CA THR A 295 11.18 -18.42 -8.26
C THR A 295 11.81 -17.42 -7.30
N THR A 296 12.35 -17.92 -6.20
CA THR A 296 13.02 -17.10 -5.19
C THR A 296 14.49 -16.89 -5.57
N LYS A 297 14.95 -15.64 -5.47
CA LYS A 297 16.34 -15.22 -5.71
C LYS A 297 16.83 -14.39 -4.52
N THR A 298 18.08 -14.61 -4.11
CA THR A 298 18.69 -13.87 -3.01
C THR A 298 19.52 -12.70 -3.53
N ALA A 299 19.26 -11.50 -3.02
CA ALA A 299 19.98 -10.27 -3.34
C ALA A 299 21.15 -10.01 -2.37
N ALA A 300 22.18 -9.29 -2.82
CA ALA A 300 23.32 -8.87 -1.99
C ALA A 300 23.07 -7.55 -1.22
N GLY A 301 23.91 -7.23 -0.23
CA GLY A 301 23.87 -5.94 0.49
C GLY A 301 23.00 -5.92 1.75
N TYR A 302 22.43 -7.07 2.15
CA TYR A 302 21.55 -7.22 3.31
C TYR A 302 22.26 -7.88 4.50
N GLU A 303 23.60 -7.89 4.53
CA GLU A 303 24.39 -8.58 5.55
C GLU A 303 24.23 -7.98 6.96
N PHE A 304 23.63 -6.78 7.06
CA PHE A 304 23.22 -6.16 8.32
C PHE A 304 21.97 -6.80 8.93
N ALA A 305 21.25 -7.69 8.26
CA ALA A 305 19.98 -8.22 8.76
C ALA A 305 20.11 -8.93 10.12
N GLY A 306 21.28 -9.50 10.43
CA GLY A 306 21.64 -9.99 11.77
C GLY A 306 20.53 -10.78 12.48
N ALA A 307 20.40 -10.59 13.79
CA ALA A 307 19.37 -11.20 14.64
C ALA A 307 18.31 -10.19 15.14
N GLY A 308 18.25 -9.00 14.54
CA GLY A 308 17.40 -7.88 14.97
C GLY A 308 16.55 -7.36 13.83
N GLY A 309 15.43 -6.73 14.17
CA GLY A 309 14.44 -6.21 13.22
C GLY A 309 13.03 -6.64 13.60
N LEU A 310 12.03 -6.02 12.98
CA LEU A 310 10.63 -6.44 13.06
C LEU A 310 10.26 -7.09 11.72
N HIS A 311 9.60 -8.24 11.78
CA HIS A 311 9.04 -8.93 10.64
C HIS A 311 7.58 -9.24 10.92
N PHE A 312 6.69 -8.86 10.01
CA PHE A 312 5.26 -9.13 10.13
C PHE A 312 4.62 -9.30 8.75
N GLY A 313 3.47 -9.95 8.72
CA GLY A 313 2.67 -10.12 7.51
C GLY A 313 1.18 -10.11 7.84
N VAL A 314 0.39 -9.68 6.86
CA VAL A 314 -1.07 -9.57 6.97
C VAL A 314 -1.68 -10.07 5.66
N SER A 315 -2.67 -10.95 5.73
CA SER A 315 -3.41 -11.42 4.55
C SER A 315 -4.87 -11.69 4.87
N ALA A 316 -5.73 -11.57 3.87
CA ALA A 316 -7.15 -11.94 3.96
C ALA A 316 -7.76 -12.19 2.56
N ASP A 317 -8.77 -13.04 2.53
CA ASP A 317 -9.59 -13.33 1.36
C ASP A 317 -10.92 -12.57 1.43
N PHE A 318 -11.28 -11.90 0.34
CA PHE A 318 -12.52 -11.14 0.23
C PHE A 318 -13.71 -12.04 -0.07
N THR A 319 -14.72 -11.97 0.79
CA THR A 319 -15.95 -12.74 0.57
C THR A 319 -16.82 -12.09 -0.51
N ARG A 320 -17.50 -12.94 -1.30
CA ARG A 320 -18.51 -12.52 -2.28
C ARG A 320 -19.86 -13.11 -1.94
N LYS A 321 -20.93 -12.52 -2.47
CA LYS A 321 -22.30 -13.05 -2.30
C LYS A 321 -22.35 -14.53 -2.69
N GLY A 322 -22.92 -15.35 -1.81
CA GLY A 322 -22.99 -16.81 -2.00
C GLY A 322 -21.76 -17.58 -1.48
N ASN A 323 -20.79 -16.91 -0.86
CA ASN A 323 -19.76 -17.60 -0.08
C ASN A 323 -20.42 -18.38 1.08
N ALA A 324 -20.01 -19.63 1.27
CA ALA A 324 -20.63 -20.57 2.21
C ALA A 324 -20.45 -20.21 3.69
N LEU A 325 -19.48 -19.35 4.03
CA LEU A 325 -19.25 -18.89 5.39
C LEU A 325 -20.14 -17.71 5.78
N LEU A 326 -20.73 -17.00 4.81
CA LEU A 326 -21.61 -15.86 5.09
C LEU A 326 -22.96 -16.34 5.65
N GLY A 327 -23.28 -15.93 6.87
CA GLY A 327 -24.59 -16.09 7.47
C GLY A 327 -25.61 -15.08 6.97
N VAL A 328 -26.83 -15.14 7.51
CA VAL A 328 -27.96 -14.26 7.10
C VAL A 328 -27.67 -12.77 7.40
N ASN A 329 -26.84 -12.50 8.41
CA ASN A 329 -26.52 -11.14 8.86
C ASN A 329 -25.14 -10.65 8.39
N ASP A 330 -24.38 -11.48 7.70
CA ASP A 330 -23.04 -11.13 7.22
C ASP A 330 -23.13 -10.49 5.83
N ASN A 331 -22.38 -9.40 5.64
CA ASN A 331 -22.28 -8.74 4.35
C ASN A 331 -21.00 -9.18 3.63
N PRO A 332 -21.05 -9.40 2.30
CA PRO A 332 -19.85 -9.64 1.52
C PRO A 332 -18.91 -8.43 1.57
N THR A 333 -17.62 -8.64 1.29
CA THR A 333 -16.64 -7.56 1.32
C THR A 333 -16.96 -6.48 0.29
N THR A 334 -16.87 -5.22 0.70
CA THR A 334 -16.81 -4.05 -0.18
C THR A 334 -15.52 -3.28 0.06
N LEU A 335 -15.00 -2.66 -1.00
CA LEU A 335 -13.84 -1.77 -0.96
C LEU A 335 -14.24 -0.41 -1.52
N GLU A 336 -13.75 0.68 -0.98
CA GLU A 336 -14.02 2.02 -1.48
C GLU A 336 -12.76 2.85 -1.64
N ILE A 337 -12.78 3.76 -2.61
CA ILE A 337 -11.73 4.75 -2.84
C ILE A 337 -12.33 6.01 -3.46
N GLY A 338 -11.85 7.17 -3.03
CA GLY A 338 -12.29 8.43 -3.62
C GLY A 338 -11.83 9.64 -2.83
N HIS A 339 -12.55 10.74 -2.99
CA HIS A 339 -12.22 11.96 -2.29
C HIS A 339 -12.84 11.99 -0.89
N THR A 340 -12.33 12.88 -0.04
CA THR A 340 -12.65 12.91 1.40
C THR A 340 -13.04 14.31 1.87
N GLY A 341 -13.61 14.40 3.07
CA GLY A 341 -14.09 15.63 3.70
C GLY A 341 -15.38 16.16 3.10
N HIS A 342 -15.77 17.35 3.56
CA HIS A 342 -17.10 17.90 3.30
C HIS A 342 -17.45 17.97 1.80
N GLY A 343 -18.63 17.49 1.43
CA GLY A 343 -19.18 17.57 0.08
C GLY A 343 -18.51 16.64 -0.94
N SER A 344 -17.80 15.60 -0.49
CA SER A 344 -17.05 14.69 -1.35
C SER A 344 -17.84 13.45 -1.80
N TYR A 345 -17.30 12.77 -2.81
CA TYR A 345 -17.80 11.50 -3.33
C TYR A 345 -16.68 10.47 -3.43
N ALA A 346 -17.05 9.19 -3.40
CA ALA A 346 -16.16 8.07 -3.65
C ALA A 346 -16.85 6.99 -4.50
N VAL A 347 -16.10 5.97 -4.88
CA VAL A 347 -16.64 4.78 -5.55
C VAL A 347 -16.46 3.57 -4.63
N GLU A 348 -17.55 2.86 -4.38
CA GLU A 348 -17.56 1.57 -3.71
C GLU A 348 -17.58 0.45 -4.75
N PHE A 349 -16.71 -0.53 -4.57
CA PHE A 349 -16.53 -1.73 -5.38
C PHE A 349 -17.01 -2.96 -4.61
N SER A 350 -17.72 -3.84 -5.32
CA SER A 350 -18.25 -5.09 -4.78
C SER A 350 -18.22 -6.21 -5.84
N ASN A 351 -18.62 -7.41 -5.43
CA ASN A 351 -18.50 -8.64 -6.24
C ASN A 351 -17.05 -8.84 -6.69
N LEU A 352 -16.15 -8.85 -5.71
CA LEU A 352 -14.72 -9.05 -5.90
C LEU A 352 -14.47 -10.51 -6.27
N SER A 353 -13.71 -10.72 -7.35
CA SER A 353 -13.40 -12.04 -7.88
C SER A 353 -11.93 -12.13 -8.31
N PRO A 354 -11.34 -13.33 -8.31
CA PRO A 354 -10.00 -13.54 -8.86
C PRO A 354 -10.00 -13.34 -10.39
N LEU A 355 -8.80 -13.37 -10.98
CA LEU A 355 -8.60 -13.22 -12.42
C LEU A 355 -9.39 -14.27 -13.24
N THR A 356 -9.33 -15.53 -12.83
CA THR A 356 -9.89 -16.66 -13.60
C THR A 356 -11.26 -17.06 -13.06
N ILE A 357 -12.27 -17.15 -13.94
CA ILE A 357 -13.65 -17.52 -13.60
C ILE A 357 -13.84 -19.04 -13.49
N ARG A 358 -13.06 -19.84 -14.22
CA ARG A 358 -13.14 -21.31 -14.28
C ARG A 358 -11.76 -21.94 -14.20
N ASN A 359 -11.65 -23.13 -13.60
CA ASN A 359 -10.35 -23.82 -13.46
C ASN A 359 -9.96 -24.65 -14.70
N SER A 360 -10.91 -24.92 -15.60
CA SER A 360 -10.68 -25.65 -16.84
C SER A 360 -11.55 -25.13 -17.98
N THR A 361 -11.43 -25.76 -19.15
CA THR A 361 -12.28 -25.48 -20.32
C THR A 361 -13.69 -26.09 -20.20
N VAL A 362 -14.02 -26.71 -19.07
CA VAL A 362 -15.34 -27.29 -18.80
C VAL A 362 -16.26 -26.22 -18.21
N VAL A 363 -17.44 -26.04 -18.82
CA VAL A 363 -18.41 -24.99 -18.45
C VAL A 363 -18.85 -25.06 -16.97
N SER A 364 -18.92 -26.24 -16.37
CA SER A 364 -19.35 -26.43 -14.98
C SER A 364 -18.25 -26.23 -13.93
N ASP A 365 -16.99 -26.09 -14.34
CA ASP A 365 -15.83 -26.05 -13.43
C ASP A 365 -15.49 -24.62 -12.98
N LEU A 366 -16.41 -24.02 -12.21
CA LEU A 366 -16.28 -22.66 -11.69
C LEU A 366 -15.16 -22.55 -10.65
N ASN A 367 -14.44 -21.43 -10.70
CA ASN A 367 -13.49 -21.07 -9.67
C ASN A 367 -14.23 -20.62 -8.40
N THR A 368 -14.00 -21.35 -7.33
CA THR A 368 -14.57 -21.10 -5.99
C THR A 368 -13.65 -20.27 -5.09
N ARG A 369 -12.42 -19.96 -5.52
CA ARG A 369 -11.49 -19.12 -4.77
C ARG A 369 -12.03 -17.70 -4.65
N ASN A 370 -11.76 -17.10 -3.50
CA ASN A 370 -12.01 -15.69 -3.28
C ASN A 370 -10.91 -14.83 -3.95
N ALA A 371 -11.23 -13.58 -4.23
CA ALA A 371 -10.20 -12.55 -4.40
C ALA A 371 -9.48 -12.34 -3.07
N TYR A 372 -8.24 -11.85 -3.08
CA TYR A 372 -7.47 -11.72 -1.84
C TYR A 372 -6.51 -10.53 -1.84
N ILE A 373 -6.05 -10.21 -0.64
CA ILE A 373 -4.89 -9.38 -0.37
C ILE A 373 -3.92 -10.14 0.54
N ASP A 374 -2.66 -10.16 0.18
CA ASP A 374 -1.54 -10.64 0.98
C ASP A 374 -0.47 -9.54 0.93
N PHE A 375 -0.20 -8.89 2.05
CA PHE A 375 0.83 -7.85 2.12
C PHE A 375 2.26 -8.40 2.00
N GLY A 376 2.41 -9.73 1.92
CA GLY A 376 3.69 -10.41 1.88
C GLY A 376 4.41 -10.30 3.21
N ASP A 377 5.73 -10.48 3.16
CA ASP A 377 6.60 -10.29 4.32
C ASP A 377 7.06 -8.82 4.39
N ILE A 378 6.73 -8.15 5.49
CA ILE A 378 7.14 -6.78 5.77
C ILE A 378 8.24 -6.80 6.82
N TYR A 379 9.40 -6.28 6.47
CA TYR A 379 10.56 -6.16 7.34
C TYR A 379 10.83 -4.69 7.66
N ILE A 380 11.02 -4.38 8.94
CA ILE A 380 11.44 -3.06 9.41
C ILE A 380 12.74 -3.21 10.17
N ASN A 381 13.76 -2.48 9.74
CA ASN A 381 15.10 -2.49 10.32
C ASN A 381 15.63 -1.06 10.48
N THR A 382 16.60 -0.89 11.35
CA THR A 382 17.47 0.28 11.34
C THR A 382 18.89 -0.16 11.04
N ALA A 383 19.56 0.49 10.09
CA ALA A 383 20.87 0.03 9.62
C ALA A 383 21.72 1.17 9.09
N GLN A 384 23.03 0.92 8.99
CA GLN A 384 23.93 1.74 8.19
C GLN A 384 24.17 1.06 6.85
N VAL A 385 23.65 1.63 5.77
CA VAL A 385 23.62 0.98 4.44
C VAL A 385 24.32 1.85 3.41
N LYS A 386 25.22 1.25 2.61
CA LYS A 386 25.88 1.92 1.47
C LYS A 386 25.08 1.74 0.19
N SER A 387 24.73 0.50 -0.11
CA SER A 387 24.04 0.10 -1.32
C SER A 387 23.28 -1.19 -1.08
N LEU A 388 22.15 -1.37 -1.77
CA LEU A 388 21.43 -2.64 -1.80
C LEU A 388 21.32 -3.14 -3.24
N SER A 389 21.21 -4.46 -3.36
CA SER A 389 20.73 -5.08 -4.59
C SER A 389 19.20 -5.17 -4.59
N PHE A 390 18.61 -5.05 -5.78
CA PHE A 390 17.19 -5.19 -6.04
C PHE A 390 16.98 -6.10 -7.25
N ILE A 391 16.17 -7.14 -7.10
CA ILE A 391 15.90 -8.09 -8.19
C ILE A 391 14.72 -7.59 -9.01
N VAL A 392 14.89 -7.55 -10.33
CA VAL A 392 13.83 -7.28 -11.31
C VAL A 392 13.68 -8.45 -12.29
N ASN A 393 12.58 -8.51 -13.03
CA ASN A 393 12.39 -9.53 -14.05
C ASN A 393 13.12 -9.24 -15.38
N GLU A 394 13.16 -10.24 -16.26
CA GLU A 394 13.85 -10.15 -17.55
C GLU A 394 13.22 -9.11 -18.51
N ASN A 395 11.91 -8.83 -18.40
CA ASN A 395 11.26 -7.79 -19.21
C ASN A 395 11.73 -6.41 -18.78
N VAL A 396 11.74 -6.12 -17.47
CA VAL A 396 12.29 -4.87 -16.93
C VAL A 396 13.77 -4.71 -17.28
N LYS A 397 14.59 -5.76 -17.11
CA LYS A 397 16.01 -5.74 -17.51
C LYS A 397 16.19 -5.30 -18.97
N LYS A 398 15.37 -5.84 -19.89
CA LYS A 398 15.39 -5.45 -21.31
C LYS A 398 14.97 -4.00 -21.54
N VAL A 399 13.91 -3.53 -20.87
CA VAL A 399 13.45 -2.13 -20.95
C VAL A 399 14.52 -1.16 -20.43
N LEU A 400 15.22 -1.52 -19.36
CA LEU A 400 16.30 -0.72 -18.80
C LEU A 400 17.55 -0.72 -19.69
N GLY A 401 17.78 -1.80 -20.45
CA GLY A 401 19.06 -2.08 -21.09
C GLY A 401 20.14 -2.52 -20.10
N ALA A 402 19.73 -3.16 -19.00
CA ALA A 402 20.62 -3.58 -17.91
C ALA A 402 21.32 -4.93 -18.23
N ALA A 403 22.54 -5.10 -17.70
CA ALA A 403 23.31 -6.33 -17.90
C ALA A 403 22.80 -7.51 -17.04
N SER A 404 22.15 -7.23 -15.92
CA SER A 404 21.69 -8.21 -14.93
C SER A 404 20.27 -7.90 -14.46
N THR A 405 19.58 -8.92 -13.96
CA THR A 405 18.31 -8.76 -13.21
C THR A 405 18.54 -8.37 -11.76
N ASP A 406 19.76 -8.51 -11.25
CA ASP A 406 20.19 -7.97 -9.97
C ASP A 406 20.73 -6.54 -10.18
N LEU A 407 19.93 -5.55 -9.79
CA LEU A 407 20.24 -4.13 -9.92
C LEU A 407 20.79 -3.60 -8.59
N LYS A 408 22.03 -3.13 -8.61
CA LYS A 408 22.61 -2.41 -7.47
C LYS A 408 22.16 -0.95 -7.48
N TYR A 409 21.75 -0.45 -6.31
CA TYR A 409 21.53 0.97 -6.10
C TYR A 409 22.15 1.46 -4.78
N ASP A 410 22.72 2.65 -4.85
CA ASP A 410 23.34 3.30 -3.69
C ASP A 410 22.29 4.04 -2.85
N MET A 411 22.46 4.01 -1.53
CA MET A 411 21.58 4.68 -0.57
C MET A 411 21.86 6.18 -0.48
N VAL A 412 23.10 6.59 -0.79
CA VAL A 412 23.55 7.98 -0.91
C VAL A 412 24.75 8.03 -1.87
N PRO A 413 25.04 9.19 -2.48
CA PRO A 413 26.15 9.33 -3.41
C PRO A 413 27.58 9.25 -2.83
N ALA A 414 27.82 8.75 -1.60
CA ALA A 414 29.14 8.83 -0.94
C ALA A 414 29.57 7.64 -0.06
N ASP A 415 30.89 7.44 0.03
CA ASP A 415 31.63 6.26 0.53
C ASP A 415 31.39 5.81 1.99
N LYS A 416 30.63 6.59 2.78
CA LYS A 416 30.48 6.42 4.24
C LYS A 416 29.20 5.70 4.68
N GLY A 417 28.25 5.45 3.79
CA GLY A 417 26.97 4.79 4.12
C GLY A 417 25.99 5.70 4.89
N GLN A 418 24.71 5.33 4.90
CA GLN A 418 23.63 6.10 5.51
C GLN A 418 22.98 5.35 6.64
N ASN A 419 22.79 6.05 7.76
CA ASN A 419 21.95 5.60 8.85
C ASN A 419 20.49 5.77 8.42
N VAL A 420 19.77 4.66 8.23
CA VAL A 420 18.40 4.62 7.72
C VAL A 420 17.47 3.81 8.63
N ALA A 421 16.19 4.18 8.61
CA ALA A 421 15.11 3.23 8.90
C ALA A 421 14.69 2.60 7.57
N LEU A 422 14.90 1.29 7.42
CA LEU A 422 14.59 0.52 6.23
C LEU A 422 13.28 -0.24 6.41
N ILE A 423 12.36 -0.06 5.48
CA ILE A 423 11.14 -0.84 5.33
C ILE A 423 11.26 -1.64 4.04
N ALA A 424 11.08 -2.94 4.09
CA ALA A 424 11.16 -3.82 2.93
C ALA A 424 9.90 -4.69 2.85
N ILE A 425 9.36 -4.83 1.64
CA ILE A 425 8.19 -5.67 1.32
C ILE A 425 8.64 -6.75 0.34
N ARG A 426 8.27 -8.00 0.61
CA ARG A 426 8.53 -9.15 -0.28
C ARG A 426 7.23 -9.86 -0.64
N GLY A 427 6.93 -9.89 -1.95
CA GLY A 427 5.81 -10.65 -2.49
C GLY A 427 4.44 -10.19 -2.01
N MET A 428 4.17 -8.87 -2.05
CA MET A 428 2.84 -8.35 -1.82
C MET A 428 1.95 -8.59 -3.04
N ASP A 429 0.79 -9.18 -2.78
CA ASP A 429 -0.22 -9.55 -3.76
C ASP A 429 -1.56 -8.91 -3.41
N PHE A 430 -2.19 -8.29 -4.40
CA PHE A 430 -3.58 -7.89 -4.34
C PHE A 430 -4.24 -8.46 -5.59
N GLN A 431 -5.00 -9.54 -5.47
CA GLN A 431 -5.61 -10.20 -6.63
C GLN A 431 -7.12 -10.09 -6.53
N ALA A 432 -7.63 -8.93 -6.92
CA ALA A 432 -9.05 -8.64 -6.93
C ALA A 432 -9.47 -7.85 -8.17
N ILE A 433 -10.59 -8.28 -8.76
CA ILE A 433 -11.26 -7.57 -9.84
C ILE A 433 -12.73 -7.41 -9.46
N ALA A 434 -13.18 -6.16 -9.35
CA ALA A 434 -14.56 -5.84 -9.06
C ALA A 434 -15.43 -5.99 -10.31
N ARG A 435 -16.65 -6.47 -10.15
CA ARG A 435 -17.67 -6.53 -11.23
C ARG A 435 -18.80 -5.53 -11.04
N LYS A 436 -18.89 -4.93 -9.85
CA LYS A 436 -19.89 -3.94 -9.52
C LYS A 436 -19.24 -2.76 -8.86
N ALA A 437 -19.73 -1.58 -9.22
CA ALA A 437 -19.27 -0.32 -8.67
C ALA A 437 -20.45 0.63 -8.54
N ARG A 438 -20.42 1.47 -7.51
CA ARG A 438 -21.41 2.54 -7.30
C ARG A 438 -20.74 3.77 -6.72
N PHE A 439 -21.22 4.94 -7.12
CA PHE A 439 -20.82 6.17 -6.46
C PHE A 439 -21.51 6.27 -5.10
N ILE A 440 -20.75 6.70 -4.10
CA ILE A 440 -21.21 6.94 -2.74
C ILE A 440 -20.88 8.38 -2.35
N SER A 441 -21.73 8.98 -1.54
CA SER A 441 -21.50 10.30 -0.98
C SER A 441 -20.97 10.20 0.45
N ASP A 442 -20.09 11.14 0.78
CA ASP A 442 -19.66 11.39 2.15
C ASP A 442 -20.84 11.64 3.11
N ASN A 443 -20.63 11.36 4.40
CA ASN A 443 -21.65 11.56 5.44
C ASN A 443 -22.07 13.01 5.61
N SER A 444 -21.26 13.97 5.18
CA SER A 444 -21.57 15.40 5.27
C SER A 444 -22.64 15.89 4.28
N ILE A 445 -23.10 15.05 3.35
CA ILE A 445 -24.13 15.39 2.35
C ILE A 445 -25.20 14.30 2.23
N ALA A 446 -26.31 14.62 1.56
CA ALA A 446 -27.38 13.67 1.29
C ALA A 446 -26.89 12.36 0.62
N GLU A 447 -27.56 11.26 0.97
CA GLU A 447 -27.22 9.94 0.44
C GLU A 447 -27.55 9.75 -1.05
N ILE A 448 -26.60 9.16 -1.78
CA ILE A 448 -26.87 8.61 -3.11
C ILE A 448 -27.60 7.27 -2.95
N THR A 449 -28.89 7.24 -3.28
CA THR A 449 -29.75 6.05 -3.19
C THR A 449 -29.81 5.23 -4.49
N SER A 450 -29.01 5.55 -5.51
CA SER A 450 -29.03 4.82 -6.78
C SER A 450 -28.48 3.40 -6.63
N SER A 451 -29.06 2.44 -7.36
CA SER A 451 -28.60 1.05 -7.39
C SER A 451 -27.16 0.92 -7.95
N SER A 452 -26.47 -0.16 -7.57
CA SER A 452 -25.13 -0.47 -8.08
C SER A 452 -25.09 -0.59 -9.60
N GLY A 453 -24.06 -0.02 -10.23
CA GLY A 453 -23.79 -0.24 -11.66
C GLY A 453 -23.20 -1.63 -11.93
N GLU A 454 -23.43 -2.14 -13.14
CA GLU A 454 -22.89 -3.43 -13.61
C GLU A 454 -21.55 -3.25 -14.33
N TRP A 455 -20.64 -2.51 -13.70
CA TRP A 455 -19.28 -2.27 -14.18
C TRP A 455 -18.33 -2.33 -12.98
N GLY A 456 -17.04 -2.52 -13.23
CA GLY A 456 -16.03 -2.46 -12.19
C GLY A 456 -14.64 -2.18 -12.72
N ILE A 457 -13.66 -2.30 -11.81
CA ILE A 457 -12.24 -2.12 -12.12
C ILE A 457 -11.46 -3.34 -11.60
N GLY A 458 -10.46 -3.74 -12.37
CA GLY A 458 -9.40 -4.63 -11.93
C GLY A 458 -8.12 -3.83 -11.75
N LEU A 459 -7.63 -3.80 -10.51
CA LEU A 459 -6.31 -3.27 -10.17
C LEU A 459 -5.44 -4.34 -9.50
N PRO A 460 -5.38 -5.59 -10.02
CA PRO A 460 -4.57 -6.59 -9.36
C PRO A 460 -3.09 -6.18 -9.40
N ILE A 461 -2.37 -6.49 -8.33
CA ILE A 461 -0.93 -6.28 -8.14
C ILE A 461 -0.34 -7.65 -7.82
N PHE A 462 0.67 -8.05 -8.58
CA PHE A 462 1.32 -9.34 -8.43
C PHE A 462 2.80 -9.15 -8.05
N ASN A 463 3.16 -9.76 -6.93
CA ASN A 463 4.50 -9.86 -6.37
C ASN A 463 5.23 -8.51 -6.34
N LEU A 464 4.58 -7.54 -5.68
CA LEU A 464 5.20 -6.26 -5.40
C LEU A 464 6.32 -6.47 -4.39
N ASN A 465 7.53 -6.11 -4.81
CA ASN A 465 8.69 -6.03 -3.94
C ASN A 465 9.05 -4.56 -3.78
N ALA A 466 9.44 -4.16 -2.57
CA ALA A 466 9.84 -2.78 -2.31
C ALA A 466 10.90 -2.68 -1.23
N ASN A 467 11.75 -1.67 -1.34
CA ASN A 467 12.63 -1.17 -0.28
C ASN A 467 12.44 0.34 -0.17
N LEU A 468 12.14 0.82 1.02
CA LEU A 468 12.05 2.23 1.38
C LEU A 468 13.00 2.50 2.53
N ALA A 469 14.04 3.28 2.29
CA ALA A 469 14.93 3.79 3.32
C ALA A 469 14.57 5.24 3.65
N LEU A 470 14.43 5.53 4.94
CA LEU A 470 14.07 6.86 5.46
C LEU A 470 15.17 7.41 6.36
N PHE A 471 15.46 8.70 6.20
CA PHE A 471 16.48 9.41 6.97
C PHE A 471 16.22 10.91 7.01
N SER A 472 17.01 11.65 7.77
CA SER A 472 16.92 13.11 7.86
C SER A 472 17.62 13.77 6.69
N GLN A 473 16.95 14.68 5.96
CA GLN A 473 17.58 15.44 4.87
C GLN A 473 17.05 16.87 4.78
N ASN A 474 17.93 17.85 4.61
CA ASN A 474 17.52 19.22 4.36
C ASN A 474 17.15 19.43 2.88
N TYR A 475 16.20 20.32 2.63
CA TYR A 475 15.83 20.75 1.29
C TYR A 475 15.67 22.27 1.22
N SER A 476 15.74 22.82 0.00
CA SER A 476 15.49 24.25 -0.25
C SER A 476 14.18 24.40 -1.00
N TYR A 477 13.27 25.20 -0.45
CA TYR A 477 12.01 25.55 -1.08
C TYR A 477 11.78 27.05 -0.93
N ASN A 478 11.43 27.75 -2.02
CA ASN A 478 11.30 29.22 -2.07
C ASN A 478 12.49 29.96 -1.42
N ASN A 479 13.72 29.54 -1.75
CA ASN A 479 14.98 30.08 -1.21
C ASN A 479 15.14 29.96 0.33
N THR A 480 14.38 29.09 0.97
CA THR A 480 14.48 28.80 2.41
C THR A 480 14.90 27.34 2.60
N THR A 481 15.95 27.13 3.40
CA THR A 481 16.35 25.78 3.81
C THR A 481 15.43 25.28 4.92
N LYS A 482 14.83 24.11 4.72
CA LYS A 482 13.93 23.45 5.65
C LYS A 482 14.38 22.02 5.94
N PHE A 483 13.87 21.49 7.04
CA PHE A 483 14.07 20.11 7.43
C PHE A 483 13.08 19.21 6.68
N GLY A 484 13.54 18.11 6.08
CA GLY A 484 12.70 17.16 5.36
C GLY A 484 13.02 15.71 5.69
N LEU A 485 12.17 14.82 5.19
CA LEU A 485 12.36 13.38 5.25
C LEU A 485 13.05 12.92 3.97
N GLY A 486 14.33 12.62 4.06
CA GLY A 486 15.07 11.98 2.97
C GLY A 486 14.55 10.56 2.75
N TYR A 487 14.44 10.17 1.48
CA TYR A 487 13.97 8.85 1.08
C TYR A 487 14.83 8.24 -0.02
N ASN A 488 14.90 6.91 -0.03
CA ASN A 488 15.39 6.12 -1.14
C ASN A 488 14.45 4.92 -1.33
N LEU A 489 13.85 4.82 -2.51
CA LEU A 489 12.79 3.89 -2.85
C LEU A 489 13.19 3.09 -4.08
N ALA A 490 13.11 1.77 -3.98
CA ALA A 490 13.12 0.86 -5.11
C ALA A 490 11.91 -0.07 -5.00
N MET A 491 11.14 -0.23 -6.08
CA MET A 491 10.01 -1.16 -6.13
C MET A 491 9.85 -1.79 -7.50
N SER A 492 9.28 -2.99 -7.56
CA SER A 492 8.90 -3.65 -8.81
C SER A 492 7.62 -4.45 -8.67
N THR A 493 7.00 -4.75 -9.81
CA THR A 493 5.87 -5.69 -9.94
C THR A 493 6.14 -6.69 -11.05
N GLU A 494 5.52 -7.86 -10.94
CA GLU A 494 5.52 -8.87 -12.01
C GLU A 494 4.25 -8.75 -12.87
N GLY A 495 4.39 -8.85 -14.19
CA GLY A 495 3.28 -8.68 -15.11
C GLY A 495 2.29 -9.83 -15.04
N TYR A 496 2.74 -11.06 -15.26
CA TYR A 496 1.91 -12.26 -15.21
C TYR A 496 2.73 -13.49 -14.82
N GLY A 497 2.17 -14.35 -13.99
CA GLY A 497 2.80 -15.61 -13.64
C GLY A 497 1.88 -16.52 -12.85
N ILE A 498 2.45 -17.63 -12.37
CA ILE A 498 1.78 -18.51 -11.42
C ILE A 498 2.39 -18.25 -10.05
N ASP A 499 1.58 -17.68 -9.15
CA ASP A 499 1.97 -17.44 -7.77
C ASP A 499 2.35 -18.76 -7.09
N LYS A 500 3.55 -18.81 -6.51
CA LYS A 500 4.07 -19.99 -5.82
C LYS A 500 3.27 -20.35 -4.56
N LYS A 501 2.67 -19.37 -3.88
CA LYS A 501 1.89 -19.55 -2.65
C LYS A 501 0.53 -20.18 -2.95
N THR A 502 -0.23 -19.62 -3.89
CA THR A 502 -1.60 -20.08 -4.20
C THR A 502 -1.68 -21.07 -5.38
N ASN A 503 -0.58 -21.24 -6.13
CA ASN A 503 -0.53 -21.99 -7.38
C ASN A 503 -1.62 -21.52 -8.37
N ALA A 504 -1.87 -20.21 -8.42
CA ALA A 504 -2.90 -19.57 -9.22
C ALA A 504 -2.26 -18.63 -10.27
N PRO A 505 -2.91 -18.42 -11.43
CA PRO A 505 -2.57 -17.32 -12.31
C PRO A 505 -2.79 -15.97 -11.60
N SER A 506 -1.76 -15.14 -11.60
CA SER A 506 -1.75 -13.79 -11.00
C SER A 506 -1.20 -12.78 -11.99
N THR A 507 -1.62 -11.52 -11.86
CA THR A 507 -1.19 -10.45 -12.76
C THR A 507 -1.11 -9.10 -12.06
N THR A 508 -0.25 -8.23 -12.56
CA THR A 508 -0.36 -6.78 -12.34
C THR A 508 -1.09 -6.15 -13.53
N SER A 509 -2.24 -5.52 -13.31
CA SER A 509 -3.09 -4.98 -14.40
C SER A 509 -3.88 -3.75 -13.96
N ILE A 510 -4.27 -2.92 -14.93
CA ILE A 510 -5.22 -1.80 -14.79
C ILE A 510 -6.28 -1.96 -15.89
N ILE A 511 -7.44 -2.50 -15.53
CA ILE A 511 -8.50 -2.85 -16.48
C ILE A 511 -9.86 -2.36 -15.99
N ILE A 512 -10.69 -1.88 -16.92
CA ILE A 512 -12.12 -1.66 -16.69
C ILE A 512 -12.85 -2.93 -17.10
N VAL A 513 -13.86 -3.33 -16.34
CA VAL A 513 -14.60 -4.57 -16.54
C VAL A 513 -16.09 -4.31 -16.67
N ASP A 514 -16.70 -4.93 -17.67
CA ASP A 514 -18.15 -5.04 -17.83
C ASP A 514 -18.66 -6.23 -17.01
N GLY A 515 -19.42 -5.92 -15.96
CA GLY A 515 -20.00 -6.88 -15.04
C GLY A 515 -21.48 -7.17 -15.32
N ALA A 516 -22.01 -6.71 -16.45
CA ALA A 516 -23.40 -6.97 -16.84
C ALA A 516 -23.63 -8.44 -17.15
N LYS A 517 -24.86 -8.91 -16.94
CA LYS A 517 -25.22 -10.29 -17.31
C LYS A 517 -25.39 -10.43 -18.82
N GLY A 518 -24.72 -11.44 -19.37
CA GLY A 518 -24.78 -11.78 -20.79
C GLY A 518 -25.89 -12.78 -21.15
N LEU A 519 -25.80 -13.33 -22.37
CA LEU A 519 -26.74 -14.31 -22.92
C LEU A 519 -26.80 -15.63 -22.12
N HIS A 520 -25.78 -15.91 -21.32
CA HIS A 520 -25.65 -17.12 -20.51
C HIS A 520 -26.04 -16.92 -19.03
N ASN A 521 -26.64 -15.76 -18.68
CA ASN A 521 -27.03 -15.39 -17.32
C ASN A 521 -25.85 -15.35 -16.29
N GLU A 522 -24.62 -15.25 -16.80
CA GLU A 522 -23.38 -14.95 -16.07
C GLU A 522 -22.85 -13.58 -16.50
N GLU A 523 -21.98 -12.96 -15.70
CA GLU A 523 -21.29 -11.73 -16.08
C GLU A 523 -20.51 -11.90 -17.40
N VAL A 524 -20.64 -10.94 -18.33
CA VAL A 524 -19.95 -10.98 -19.63
C VAL A 524 -18.44 -10.92 -19.50
N ASN A 525 -17.95 -10.20 -18.49
CA ASN A 525 -16.54 -10.04 -18.16
C ASN A 525 -15.70 -9.52 -19.33
N TYR A 526 -16.26 -8.64 -20.18
CA TYR A 526 -15.44 -7.89 -21.11
C TYR A 526 -14.52 -6.97 -20.32
N TYR A 527 -13.29 -6.82 -20.80
CA TYR A 527 -12.34 -5.91 -20.19
C TYR A 527 -11.59 -5.12 -21.25
N ALA A 528 -11.14 -3.93 -20.87
CA ALA A 528 -10.24 -3.09 -21.65
C ALA A 528 -9.25 -2.41 -20.71
N GLY A 529 -7.98 -2.35 -21.10
CA GLY A 529 -6.97 -1.62 -20.35
C GLY A 529 -5.55 -2.11 -20.58
N LEU A 530 -4.71 -1.86 -19.58
CA LEU A 530 -3.34 -2.33 -19.51
C LEU A 530 -3.30 -3.63 -18.70
N ARG A 531 -2.79 -4.71 -19.26
CA ARG A 531 -2.53 -5.94 -18.51
C ARG A 531 -1.06 -6.31 -18.54
N ASN A 532 -0.69 -7.24 -17.66
CA ASN A 532 0.64 -7.82 -17.59
C ASN A 532 1.74 -6.75 -17.43
N ILE A 533 1.57 -5.88 -16.43
CA ILE A 533 2.44 -4.73 -16.17
C ILE A 533 3.68 -5.19 -15.38
N ASP A 534 4.77 -5.41 -16.09
CA ASP A 534 6.10 -5.51 -15.50
C ASP A 534 6.61 -4.10 -15.23
N SER A 535 6.93 -3.77 -13.97
CA SER A 535 7.37 -2.42 -13.63
C SER A 535 8.56 -2.40 -12.67
N TYR A 536 9.34 -1.33 -12.76
CA TYR A 536 10.37 -0.99 -11.81
C TYR A 536 10.47 0.53 -11.64
N LEU A 537 10.41 0.98 -10.41
CA LEU A 537 10.56 2.37 -10.01
C LEU A 537 11.73 2.46 -9.02
N LYS A 538 12.67 3.35 -9.30
CA LYS A 538 13.69 3.80 -8.37
C LYS A 538 13.60 5.31 -8.22
N SER A 539 13.58 5.79 -6.99
CA SER A 539 13.67 7.22 -6.72
C SER A 539 14.33 7.50 -5.39
N ASP A 540 15.14 8.55 -5.34
CA ASP A 540 15.70 9.09 -4.11
C ASP A 540 15.63 10.61 -4.11
N GLY A 541 15.55 11.18 -2.91
CA GLY A 541 15.41 12.60 -2.69
C GLY A 541 14.77 12.90 -1.34
N VAL A 542 13.87 13.89 -1.29
CA VAL A 542 13.36 14.44 -0.03
C VAL A 542 11.87 14.79 -0.10
N ILE A 543 11.16 14.46 0.96
CA ILE A 543 9.76 14.83 1.21
C ILE A 543 9.75 16.00 2.20
N GLY A 544 9.07 17.08 1.82
CA GLY A 544 8.89 18.29 2.60
C GLY A 544 7.41 18.62 2.77
N PHE A 545 7.06 19.18 3.92
CA PHE A 545 5.71 19.66 4.19
C PHE A 545 5.68 21.19 4.10
N GLU A 546 4.84 21.70 3.19
CA GLU A 546 4.65 23.13 2.91
C GLU A 546 3.23 23.58 3.22
N ASN A 547 3.00 24.88 3.40
CA ASN A 547 1.66 25.39 3.73
C ASN A 547 0.60 25.00 2.68
N ASP A 548 1.01 24.95 1.41
CA ASP A 548 0.11 24.69 0.29
C ASP A 548 -0.07 23.20 -0.02
N GLY A 549 0.79 22.32 0.50
CA GLY A 549 0.77 20.90 0.17
C GLY A 549 2.04 20.13 0.54
N ILE A 550 2.13 18.89 0.04
CA ILE A 550 3.25 18.00 0.26
C ILE A 550 4.18 18.11 -0.94
N TYR A 551 5.42 18.51 -0.69
CA TYR A 551 6.48 18.63 -1.69
C TYR A 551 7.34 17.37 -1.69
N ILE A 552 7.54 16.78 -2.86
CA ILE A 552 8.40 15.63 -3.08
C ILE A 552 9.40 16.01 -4.15
N LYS A 553 10.67 16.02 -3.80
CA LYS A 553 11.77 16.21 -4.74
C LYS A 553 12.47 14.89 -4.96
N ALA A 554 12.52 14.44 -6.20
CA ALA A 554 13.32 13.32 -6.64
C ALA A 554 14.60 13.84 -7.29
N ASP A 555 15.74 13.68 -6.61
CA ASP A 555 17.06 14.00 -7.15
C ASP A 555 17.45 13.03 -8.25
N ASN A 556 17.00 11.78 -8.13
CA ASN A 556 16.98 10.79 -9.19
C ASN A 556 15.61 10.09 -9.23
N LEU A 557 15.09 9.91 -10.44
CA LEU A 557 13.86 9.19 -10.72
C LEU A 557 14.05 8.36 -11.99
N LEU A 558 13.94 7.04 -11.83
CA LEU A 558 13.90 6.07 -12.90
C LEU A 558 12.60 5.29 -12.79
N PHE A 559 11.74 5.38 -13.79
CA PHE A 559 10.54 4.56 -13.91
C PHE A 559 10.55 3.84 -15.24
N ALA A 560 10.51 2.51 -15.20
CA ALA A 560 10.49 1.65 -16.37
C ALA A 560 9.32 0.66 -16.26
N ALA A 561 8.58 0.49 -17.34
CA ALA A 561 7.54 -0.53 -17.38
C ALA A 561 7.33 -1.08 -18.78
N LYS A 562 6.78 -2.30 -18.83
CA LYS A 562 6.24 -2.94 -20.03
C LYS A 562 4.86 -3.49 -19.71
N ALA A 563 3.90 -3.24 -20.59
CA ALA A 563 2.53 -3.69 -20.45
C ALA A 563 1.91 -4.02 -21.80
N GLU A 564 0.76 -4.69 -21.78
CA GLU A 564 -0.04 -5.02 -22.95
C GLU A 564 -1.32 -4.19 -22.94
N ILE A 565 -1.61 -3.50 -24.05
CA ILE A 565 -2.90 -2.86 -24.30
C ILE A 565 -3.82 -3.94 -24.88
N ALA A 566 -4.85 -4.33 -24.13
CA ALA A 566 -5.70 -5.46 -24.47
C ALA A 566 -7.19 -5.14 -24.32
N ILE A 567 -8.00 -5.78 -25.17
CA ILE A 567 -9.46 -5.76 -25.10
C ILE A 567 -9.94 -7.19 -25.35
N GLY A 568 -10.65 -7.77 -24.37
CA GLY A 568 -11.05 -9.18 -24.45
C GLY A 568 -12.09 -9.56 -23.41
N GLN A 569 -12.22 -10.85 -23.15
CA GLN A 569 -12.99 -11.40 -22.03
C GLN A 569 -12.05 -12.03 -21.00
N LEU A 570 -12.38 -11.92 -19.71
CA LEU A 570 -11.54 -12.46 -18.65
C LEU A 570 -11.40 -14.00 -18.75
N PRO A 571 -10.26 -14.57 -18.33
CA PRO A 571 -10.00 -16.00 -18.42
C PRO A 571 -11.10 -16.86 -17.77
N GLY A 572 -11.53 -17.93 -18.44
CA GLY A 572 -12.58 -18.83 -17.94
C GLY A 572 -14.02 -18.30 -18.07
N SER A 573 -14.23 -17.09 -18.62
CA SER A 573 -15.58 -16.60 -18.95
C SER A 573 -16.20 -17.39 -20.09
N LEU A 574 -17.50 -17.26 -20.31
CA LEU A 574 -18.14 -17.82 -21.51
C LEU A 574 -18.14 -16.79 -22.64
N TYR A 575 -17.80 -17.21 -23.86
CA TYR A 575 -17.89 -16.33 -25.02
C TYR A 575 -19.34 -15.83 -25.20
N ASN A 576 -19.52 -14.52 -25.08
CA ASN A 576 -20.81 -13.85 -25.20
C ASN A 576 -20.98 -13.39 -26.66
N CYS A 577 -21.46 -14.29 -27.52
CA CYS A 577 -21.67 -14.01 -28.95
C CYS A 577 -23.02 -14.54 -29.45
N GLN A 578 -23.47 -14.02 -30.60
CA GLN A 578 -24.71 -14.46 -31.26
C GLN A 578 -24.51 -15.83 -31.93
N ASN A 579 -25.60 -16.60 -32.08
CA ASN A 579 -25.65 -18.05 -32.36
C ASN A 579 -24.90 -18.58 -33.61
N ASP A 580 -24.27 -17.72 -34.42
CA ASP A 580 -23.62 -18.10 -35.68
C ASP A 580 -22.10 -18.36 -35.55
N SER A 581 -21.52 -18.19 -34.35
CA SER A 581 -20.11 -18.53 -34.08
C SER A 581 -19.96 -19.85 -33.34
N ASN A 582 -19.13 -20.75 -33.86
CA ASN A 582 -18.80 -22.03 -33.24
C ASN A 582 -18.15 -21.91 -31.86
N LYS A 583 -17.71 -20.70 -31.46
CA LYS A 583 -17.13 -20.43 -30.13
C LYS A 583 -18.17 -20.01 -29.08
N CYS A 584 -19.41 -19.73 -29.44
CA CYS A 584 -20.40 -19.21 -28.49
C CYS A 584 -20.70 -20.20 -27.37
N GLY A 585 -20.69 -19.70 -26.12
CA GLY A 585 -20.87 -20.53 -24.93
C GLY A 585 -19.68 -21.43 -24.60
N GLN A 586 -18.59 -21.42 -25.40
CA GLN A 586 -17.34 -22.07 -25.01
C GLN A 586 -16.59 -21.22 -23.98
N VAL A 587 -15.74 -21.88 -23.20
CA VAL A 587 -14.92 -21.25 -22.18
C VAL A 587 -13.74 -20.51 -22.84
N VAL A 588 -13.61 -19.23 -22.55
CA VAL A 588 -12.43 -18.40 -22.86
C VAL A 588 -11.20 -19.07 -22.21
N PRO A 589 -10.07 -19.23 -22.92
CA PRO A 589 -8.90 -19.92 -22.39
C PRO A 589 -8.53 -19.47 -20.95
N ILE A 590 -8.32 -20.43 -20.06
CA ILE A 590 -8.01 -20.16 -18.64
C ILE A 590 -6.65 -19.47 -18.45
N ASP A 591 -5.79 -19.57 -19.45
CA ASP A 591 -4.47 -18.99 -19.58
C ASP A 591 -4.45 -17.80 -20.56
N ASN A 592 -5.61 -17.17 -20.83
CA ASN A 592 -5.71 -16.10 -21.84
C ASN A 592 -4.72 -14.94 -21.60
N PHE A 593 -4.39 -14.63 -20.34
CA PHE A 593 -3.39 -13.60 -20.01
C PHE A 593 -1.95 -14.04 -20.29
N ALA A 594 -1.67 -15.32 -20.52
CA ALA A 594 -0.39 -15.80 -21.03
C ALA A 594 -0.29 -15.75 -22.57
N ARG A 595 -1.41 -15.46 -23.25
CA ARG A 595 -1.54 -15.47 -24.71
C ARG A 595 -1.57 -14.04 -25.27
N LYS A 596 -1.50 -13.94 -26.61
CA LYS A 596 -1.54 -12.66 -27.32
C LYS A 596 -2.84 -12.44 -28.10
N ASP A 597 -3.81 -13.36 -27.97
CA ASP A 597 -5.01 -13.42 -28.82
C ASP A 597 -5.92 -12.18 -28.73
N ASP A 598 -5.86 -11.45 -27.61
CA ASP A 598 -6.66 -10.26 -27.30
C ASP A 598 -5.80 -9.00 -27.05
N VAL A 599 -4.51 -9.07 -27.38
CA VAL A 599 -3.57 -7.94 -27.28
C VAL A 599 -3.61 -7.12 -28.56
N LEU A 600 -3.87 -5.81 -28.43
CA LEU A 600 -3.84 -4.87 -29.55
C LEU A 600 -2.41 -4.40 -29.86
N SER A 601 -1.65 -4.10 -28.80
CA SER A 601 -0.26 -3.65 -28.87
C SER A 601 0.38 -3.80 -27.49
N SER A 602 1.70 -3.79 -27.41
CA SER A 602 2.44 -3.66 -26.15
C SER A 602 3.04 -2.27 -26.03
N ILE A 603 3.05 -1.72 -24.82
CA ILE A 603 3.76 -0.48 -24.49
C ILE A 603 4.99 -0.81 -23.65
N ALA A 604 6.12 -0.19 -23.97
CA ALA A 604 7.32 -0.24 -23.13
C ALA A 604 7.89 1.17 -23.01
N PHE A 605 8.25 1.59 -21.79
CA PHE A 605 8.81 2.91 -21.59
C PHE A 605 9.86 2.93 -20.48
N LYS A 606 10.74 3.94 -20.57
CA LYS A 606 11.70 4.32 -19.54
C LYS A 606 11.68 5.83 -19.40
N LEU A 607 11.39 6.31 -18.21
CA LEU A 607 11.52 7.71 -17.80
C LEU A 607 12.69 7.79 -16.83
N ASP A 608 13.73 8.52 -17.20
CA ASP A 608 14.96 8.65 -16.41
C ASP A 608 15.39 10.11 -16.34
N GLY A 609 15.49 10.63 -15.12
CA GLY A 609 15.68 12.04 -14.87
C GLY A 609 15.59 12.41 -13.41
N LYS A 610 15.13 13.63 -13.16
CA LYS A 610 14.91 14.21 -11.83
C LYS A 610 13.68 15.11 -11.87
N GLY A 611 13.05 15.34 -10.73
CA GLY A 611 11.85 16.14 -10.73
C GLY A 611 11.33 16.52 -9.36
N GLU A 612 10.25 17.28 -9.38
CA GLU A 612 9.53 17.76 -8.22
C GLU A 612 8.06 17.44 -8.44
N LEU A 613 7.37 17.02 -7.38
CA LEU A 613 5.93 16.81 -7.33
C LEU A 613 5.39 17.56 -6.12
N PHE A 614 4.36 18.35 -6.33
CA PHE A 614 3.62 19.02 -5.30
C PHE A 614 2.20 18.45 -5.26
N ILE A 615 1.87 17.73 -4.19
CA ILE A 615 0.54 17.22 -3.93
C ILE A 615 -0.22 18.32 -3.19
N ILE A 616 -1.24 18.86 -3.84
CA ILE A 616 -2.07 19.96 -3.35
C ILE A 616 -3.41 19.37 -2.90
N PRO A 617 -3.67 19.29 -1.60
CA PRO A 617 -4.92 18.77 -1.06
C PRO A 617 -6.13 19.66 -1.43
N GLY A 618 -7.29 19.05 -1.57
CA GLY A 618 -8.58 19.70 -1.79
C GLY A 618 -9.06 20.49 -0.57
N MET A 619 -9.93 21.47 -0.79
CA MET A 619 -10.44 22.31 0.30
C MET A 619 -11.39 21.53 1.22
N ASN A 620 -11.28 21.77 2.52
CA ASN A 620 -12.24 21.30 3.50
C ASN A 620 -13.00 22.51 4.07
N SER A 621 -14.23 22.75 3.60
CA SER A 621 -15.08 23.83 4.10
C SER A 621 -16.56 23.45 4.00
N SER A 622 -17.41 24.09 4.81
CA SER A 622 -18.87 23.87 4.78
C SER A 622 -19.54 24.32 3.48
N THR A 623 -18.80 25.00 2.59
CA THR A 623 -19.28 25.39 1.25
C THR A 623 -18.53 24.64 0.15
N ALA A 624 -17.76 23.62 0.51
CA ALA A 624 -17.00 22.83 -0.45
C ALA A 624 -17.94 22.03 -1.34
N THR A 625 -17.66 22.07 -2.64
CA THR A 625 -18.30 21.26 -3.68
C THR A 625 -17.25 20.40 -4.38
N PRO A 626 -17.62 19.36 -5.16
CA PRO A 626 -16.66 18.58 -5.96
C PRO A 626 -15.81 19.38 -6.96
N ASP A 627 -16.24 20.60 -7.29
CA ASP A 627 -15.49 21.50 -8.17
C ASP A 627 -14.45 22.33 -7.41
N THR A 628 -14.45 22.26 -6.07
CA THR A 628 -13.56 23.01 -5.17
C THR A 628 -12.79 22.12 -4.19
N ASN A 629 -13.33 20.94 -3.88
CA ASN A 629 -12.69 19.85 -3.15
C ASN A 629 -12.24 18.81 -4.17
N PHE A 630 -11.01 18.96 -4.64
CA PHE A 630 -10.38 18.03 -5.58
C PHE A 630 -8.88 17.93 -5.30
N LEU A 631 -8.30 16.77 -5.59
CA LEU A 631 -6.87 16.55 -5.47
C LEU A 631 -6.16 17.16 -6.67
N SER A 632 -5.15 17.99 -6.42
CA SER A 632 -4.31 18.57 -7.47
C SER A 632 -2.86 18.10 -7.36
N LEU A 633 -2.23 17.84 -8.50
CA LEU A 633 -0.83 17.45 -8.62
C LEU A 633 -0.14 18.47 -9.52
N ASN A 634 0.96 19.06 -9.05
CA ASN A 634 1.81 19.92 -9.87
C ASN A 634 3.22 19.35 -9.88
N ALA A 635 3.66 18.84 -11.02
CA ALA A 635 4.96 18.21 -11.17
C ALA A 635 5.82 18.93 -12.21
N ASN A 636 7.13 18.83 -12.03
CA ASN A 636 8.14 19.29 -12.96
C ASN A 636 9.18 18.19 -13.11
N PHE A 637 9.46 17.79 -14.34
CA PHE A 637 10.41 16.72 -14.64
C PHE A 637 11.45 17.19 -15.66
N GLU A 638 12.72 16.95 -15.32
CA GLU A 638 13.86 17.13 -16.20
C GLU A 638 14.41 15.76 -16.60
N PHE A 639 14.36 15.46 -17.90
CA PHE A 639 14.99 14.27 -18.47
C PHE A 639 16.52 14.34 -18.38
N ASN A 640 17.16 13.20 -18.11
CA ASN A 640 18.62 13.12 -18.13
C ASN A 640 19.20 13.51 -19.49
N PRO A 641 20.27 14.33 -19.53
CA PRO A 641 20.92 14.70 -20.77
C PRO A 641 21.70 13.51 -21.35
N LEU A 642 21.62 13.33 -22.67
CA LEU A 642 22.45 12.40 -23.42
C LEU A 642 23.73 13.08 -23.90
N THR A 643 24.86 12.38 -23.77
CA THR A 643 26.14 12.76 -24.35
C THR A 643 26.11 12.68 -25.88
N THR A 644 27.08 13.33 -26.55
CA THR A 644 27.19 13.25 -28.01
C THR A 644 27.39 11.81 -28.51
N ALA A 645 28.13 10.99 -27.75
CA ALA A 645 28.31 9.58 -28.07
C ALA A 645 27.00 8.79 -27.99
N GLU A 646 26.20 9.00 -26.95
CA GLU A 646 24.89 8.36 -26.78
C GLU A 646 23.88 8.81 -27.83
N LYS A 647 23.88 10.10 -28.20
CA LYS A 647 23.03 10.60 -29.28
C LYS A 647 23.33 9.93 -30.62
N ASN A 648 24.59 9.64 -30.90
CA ASN A 648 25.02 8.99 -32.14
C ASN A 648 24.88 7.46 -32.11
N ASN A 649 24.69 6.86 -30.93
CA ASN A 649 24.52 5.42 -30.78
C ASN A 649 23.05 5.01 -30.89
N GLN A 650 22.70 4.25 -31.92
CA GLN A 650 21.33 3.77 -32.15
C GLN A 650 20.84 2.76 -31.11
N SER A 651 21.73 2.10 -30.37
CA SER A 651 21.33 1.19 -29.28
C SER A 651 20.91 1.91 -28.00
N VAL A 652 21.24 3.20 -27.87
CA VAL A 652 20.90 4.01 -26.69
C VAL A 652 19.59 4.74 -26.93
N LEU A 653 18.54 4.30 -26.24
CA LEU A 653 17.20 4.90 -26.33
C LEU A 653 17.01 6.11 -25.39
N GLY A 654 17.90 6.33 -24.42
CA GLY A 654 17.67 7.34 -23.37
C GLY A 654 16.35 7.11 -22.64
N SER A 655 15.65 8.18 -22.27
CA SER A 655 14.23 8.10 -21.92
C SER A 655 13.38 7.89 -23.17
N TYR A 656 12.43 6.96 -23.14
CA TYR A 656 11.63 6.59 -24.30
C TYR A 656 10.24 6.04 -23.96
N VAL A 657 9.35 6.09 -24.95
CA VAL A 657 8.08 5.34 -25.02
C VAL A 657 8.05 4.58 -26.34
N SER A 658 7.69 3.31 -26.30
CA SER A 658 7.64 2.42 -27.46
C SER A 658 6.27 1.74 -27.52
N PHE A 659 5.66 1.77 -28.69
CA PHE A 659 4.49 0.96 -29.04
C PHE A 659 4.95 -0.16 -29.94
N ILE A 660 4.67 -1.39 -29.52
CA ILE A 660 5.20 -2.62 -30.10
C ILE A 660 4.04 -3.48 -30.58
N THR A 661 4.17 -4.04 -31.78
CA THR A 661 3.23 -5.01 -32.32
C THR A 661 3.98 -6.29 -32.62
N ASP A 662 3.51 -7.39 -32.05
CA ASP A 662 4.08 -8.72 -32.21
C ASP A 662 3.28 -9.51 -33.26
N ASP A 663 3.90 -9.82 -34.39
CA ASP A 663 3.31 -10.67 -35.42
C ASP A 663 3.82 -12.11 -35.29
N VAL A 664 2.90 -13.05 -35.09
CA VAL A 664 3.21 -14.48 -35.13
C VAL A 664 3.22 -14.95 -36.58
N LYS A 665 4.39 -15.32 -37.08
CA LYS A 665 4.55 -15.89 -38.42
C LYS A 665 3.97 -17.31 -38.49
N SER A 666 3.68 -17.79 -39.69
CA SER A 666 3.14 -19.15 -39.94
C SER A 666 4.01 -20.29 -39.40
N ASN A 667 5.31 -20.04 -39.18
CA ASN A 667 6.25 -20.98 -38.57
C ASN A 667 6.32 -20.90 -37.03
N GLY A 668 5.43 -20.11 -36.40
CA GLY A 668 5.39 -19.89 -34.94
C GLY A 668 6.42 -18.87 -34.41
N SER A 669 7.27 -18.30 -35.26
CA SER A 669 8.21 -17.25 -34.82
C SER A 669 7.52 -15.90 -34.65
N VAL A 670 7.86 -15.16 -33.59
CA VAL A 670 7.33 -13.82 -33.34
C VAL A 670 8.26 -12.78 -33.96
N THR A 671 7.70 -11.86 -34.74
CA THR A 671 8.41 -10.68 -35.25
C THR A 671 7.79 -9.43 -34.65
N SER A 672 8.58 -8.70 -33.87
CA SER A 672 8.13 -7.46 -33.26
C SER A 672 8.44 -6.28 -34.18
N THR A 673 7.45 -5.44 -34.42
CA THR A 673 7.61 -4.11 -35.01
C THR A 673 7.34 -3.04 -33.96
N SER A 674 7.97 -1.87 -34.06
CA SER A 674 7.73 -0.81 -33.09
C SER A 674 7.80 0.60 -33.65
N VAL A 675 7.03 1.50 -33.03
CA VAL A 675 7.13 2.95 -33.18
C VAL A 675 7.59 3.50 -31.83
N ASN A 676 8.64 4.32 -31.85
CA ASN A 676 9.35 4.76 -30.66
C ASN A 676 9.43 6.27 -30.67
N LEU A 677 9.12 6.86 -29.53
CA LEU A 677 9.53 8.19 -29.16
C LEU A 677 10.68 8.04 -28.15
N ASN A 678 11.92 8.23 -28.58
CA ASN A 678 13.09 7.97 -27.76
C ASN A 678 14.00 9.20 -27.66
N LYS A 679 15.07 9.06 -26.87
CA LYS A 679 16.03 10.11 -26.55
C LYS A 679 15.34 11.38 -26.08
N MET A 680 14.29 11.23 -25.26
CA MET A 680 13.57 12.36 -24.69
C MET A 680 14.52 13.15 -23.79
N GLN A 681 14.61 14.47 -24.02
CA GLN A 681 15.42 15.42 -23.28
C GLN A 681 14.62 16.70 -23.00
N GLY A 682 15.03 17.46 -21.99
CA GLY A 682 14.46 18.77 -21.68
C GLY A 682 13.55 18.75 -20.45
N HIS A 683 12.69 19.78 -20.34
CA HIS A 683 11.80 19.97 -19.18
C HIS A 683 10.33 19.86 -19.57
N VAL A 684 9.58 19.10 -18.77
CA VAL A 684 8.13 18.96 -18.88
C VAL A 684 7.50 19.17 -17.50
N GLY A 685 6.53 20.08 -17.43
CA GLY A 685 5.65 20.23 -16.27
C GLY A 685 4.33 19.49 -16.48
N LEU A 686 3.71 19.03 -15.40
CA LEU A 686 2.38 18.42 -15.38
C LEU A 686 1.55 19.10 -14.30
N GLU A 687 0.40 19.66 -14.67
CA GLU A 687 -0.66 20.04 -13.74
C GLU A 687 -1.81 19.03 -13.94
N SER A 688 -2.25 18.36 -12.88
CA SER A 688 -3.36 17.41 -12.91
C SER A 688 -4.35 17.72 -11.80
N ALA A 689 -5.65 17.61 -12.10
CA ALA A 689 -6.74 17.73 -11.13
C ALA A 689 -7.66 16.51 -11.24
N ILE A 690 -7.96 15.89 -10.10
CA ILE A 690 -8.79 14.69 -10.01
C ILE A 690 -10.07 15.04 -9.26
N HIS A 691 -11.19 15.03 -9.99
CA HIS A 691 -12.52 15.30 -9.48
C HIS A 691 -13.31 14.01 -9.36
N VAL A 692 -13.83 13.71 -8.16
CA VAL A 692 -14.83 12.67 -7.96
C VAL A 692 -16.16 13.34 -7.70
N LYS A 693 -17.11 13.14 -8.62
CA LYS A 693 -18.45 13.73 -8.57
C LYS A 693 -19.48 12.65 -8.25
N LYS A 694 -20.76 13.05 -8.20
CA LYS A 694 -21.89 12.17 -7.86
C LYS A 694 -22.00 10.93 -8.74
N ASP A 695 -21.59 11.01 -10.00
CA ASP A 695 -21.80 9.98 -11.03
C ASP A 695 -20.63 9.87 -12.03
N THR A 696 -19.54 10.62 -11.82
CA THR A 696 -18.41 10.66 -12.75
C THR A 696 -17.09 10.92 -12.03
N VAL A 697 -16.00 10.39 -12.60
CA VAL A 697 -14.64 10.76 -12.24
C VAL A 697 -14.02 11.50 -13.42
N VAL A 698 -13.44 12.68 -13.17
CA VAL A 698 -12.82 13.53 -14.20
C VAL A 698 -11.36 13.78 -13.84
N LEU A 699 -10.47 13.57 -14.80
CA LEU A 699 -9.06 13.90 -14.73
C LEU A 699 -8.74 14.99 -15.75
N ASP A 700 -8.46 16.19 -15.24
CA ASP A 700 -8.01 17.32 -16.04
C ASP A 700 -6.48 17.40 -15.99
N ASN A 701 -5.83 17.36 -17.14
CA ASN A 701 -4.38 17.31 -17.26
C ASN A 701 -3.87 18.41 -18.18
N LYS A 702 -2.76 19.02 -17.80
CA LYS A 702 -2.05 20.03 -18.58
C LYS A 702 -0.55 19.76 -18.52
N ILE A 703 0.02 19.47 -19.67
CA ILE A 703 1.46 19.25 -19.84
C ILE A 703 2.08 20.55 -20.36
N ASN A 704 3.01 21.13 -19.61
CA ASN A 704 3.74 22.34 -19.98
C ASN A 704 5.12 21.98 -20.53
N PHE A 705 5.40 22.30 -21.78
CA PHE A 705 6.72 22.11 -22.37
C PHE A 705 7.63 23.30 -22.06
N ASN A 706 8.90 23.03 -21.74
CA ASN A 706 9.85 24.07 -21.33
C ASN A 706 9.35 24.86 -20.10
N HIS A 707 8.78 24.13 -19.14
CA HIS A 707 8.05 24.67 -18.00
C HIS A 707 8.81 25.75 -17.18
N PRO A 708 10.11 25.58 -16.83
CA PRO A 708 10.82 26.61 -16.07
C PRO A 708 10.85 27.97 -16.78
N THR A 709 10.91 28.01 -18.11
CA THR A 709 10.87 29.27 -18.87
C THR A 709 9.51 29.95 -18.80
N THR A 710 8.42 29.18 -18.70
CA THR A 710 7.06 29.71 -18.64
C THR A 710 6.71 30.38 -17.31
N ALA A 711 7.51 30.11 -16.26
CA ALA A 711 7.35 30.69 -14.93
C ALA A 711 8.23 31.94 -14.69
N LEU A 712 9.03 32.35 -15.69
CA LEU A 712 10.03 33.41 -15.54
C LEU A 712 9.60 34.69 -16.24
N THR A 713 9.91 35.82 -15.61
CA THR A 713 9.73 37.15 -16.22
C THR A 713 10.69 37.33 -17.39
N LYS A 714 10.37 38.25 -18.31
CA LYS A 714 11.24 38.58 -19.46
C LYS A 714 12.67 38.93 -19.02
N ALA A 715 12.82 39.65 -17.92
CA ALA A 715 14.13 40.02 -17.36
C ALA A 715 14.94 38.80 -16.85
N GLN A 716 14.27 37.78 -16.28
CA GLN A 716 14.93 36.55 -15.83
C GLN A 716 15.34 35.65 -17.00
N ILE A 717 14.51 35.60 -18.04
CA ILE A 717 14.82 34.91 -19.31
C ILE A 717 16.03 35.56 -19.98
N ASP A 718 16.06 36.89 -20.05
CA ASP A 718 17.16 37.66 -20.64
C ASP A 718 18.47 37.55 -19.82
N ALA A 719 18.37 37.24 -18.53
CA ALA A 719 19.49 36.91 -17.65
C ALA A 719 19.97 35.44 -17.78
N GLY A 720 19.41 34.65 -18.70
CA GLY A 720 19.82 33.28 -18.97
C GLY A 720 19.17 32.21 -18.09
N ASN A 721 18.19 32.56 -17.26
CA ASN A 721 17.38 31.59 -16.54
C ASN A 721 16.33 31.05 -17.51
N VAL A 722 16.66 30.03 -18.29
CA VAL A 722 15.71 29.38 -19.20
C VAL A 722 15.69 27.88 -18.95
N GLY A 723 14.49 27.32 -18.95
CA GLY A 723 14.28 25.87 -19.04
C GLY A 723 14.79 25.32 -20.37
N ARG A 724 14.89 23.99 -20.44
CA ARG A 724 15.38 23.31 -21.64
C ARG A 724 14.22 22.91 -22.53
N VAL A 725 14.36 23.24 -23.81
CA VAL A 725 13.47 22.81 -24.90
C VAL A 725 13.31 21.29 -24.85
N PHE A 726 12.05 20.83 -24.90
CA PHE A 726 11.77 19.41 -25.00
C PHE A 726 12.20 18.91 -26.38
N ARG A 727 13.00 17.85 -26.44
CA ARG A 727 13.48 17.23 -27.66
C ARG A 727 13.28 15.74 -27.59
N ALA A 728 12.96 15.14 -28.73
CA ALA A 728 12.87 13.70 -28.86
C ALA A 728 13.13 13.26 -30.30
N GLU A 729 13.51 11.99 -30.45
CA GLU A 729 13.64 11.33 -31.74
C GLU A 729 12.45 10.40 -31.94
N MET A 730 11.85 10.45 -33.14
CA MET A 730 10.89 9.45 -33.58
C MET A 730 11.65 8.40 -34.38
N ALA A 731 11.51 7.14 -34.00
CA ALA A 731 12.17 6.02 -34.65
C ALA A 731 11.22 4.84 -34.84
N MET A 732 11.41 4.07 -35.91
CA MET A 732 10.61 2.89 -36.21
C MET A 732 11.50 1.67 -36.34
N SER A 733 11.00 0.51 -35.94
CA SER A 733 11.67 -0.77 -36.14
C SER A 733 10.76 -1.72 -36.91
N PRO A 734 10.75 -1.68 -38.25
CA PRO A 734 9.87 -2.53 -39.06
C PRO A 734 10.35 -4.00 -39.16
N SER A 735 11.61 -4.27 -38.84
CA SER A 735 12.21 -5.61 -38.91
C SER A 735 13.27 -5.86 -37.82
N GLY A 736 13.09 -5.24 -36.64
CA GLY A 736 13.97 -5.40 -35.48
C GLY A 736 15.20 -4.47 -35.45
N SER A 737 15.58 -3.85 -36.57
CA SER A 737 16.54 -2.75 -36.59
C SER A 737 15.83 -1.41 -36.46
N MET A 738 16.23 -0.58 -35.49
CA MET A 738 15.62 0.74 -35.28
C MET A 738 16.17 1.76 -36.27
N GLN A 739 15.30 2.50 -36.92
CA GLN A 739 15.62 3.53 -37.90
C GLN A 739 15.05 4.88 -37.43
N LYS A 740 15.90 5.91 -37.33
CA LYS A 740 15.46 7.28 -37.03
C LYS A 740 14.62 7.79 -38.21
N VAL A 741 13.41 8.25 -37.91
CA VAL A 741 12.49 8.85 -38.89
C VAL A 741 12.58 10.37 -38.82
N ALA A 742 12.54 10.93 -37.61
CA ALA A 742 12.56 12.37 -37.39
C ALA A 742 13.17 12.75 -36.04
N GLU A 743 13.56 14.02 -35.92
CA GLU A 743 13.85 14.67 -34.65
C GLU A 743 12.94 15.89 -34.55
N PHE A 744 12.36 16.12 -33.39
CA PHE A 744 11.54 17.29 -33.16
C PHE A 744 11.83 17.95 -31.82
N ALA A 745 11.50 19.23 -31.75
CA ALA A 745 11.72 20.06 -30.59
C ALA A 745 10.45 20.88 -30.30
N ILE A 746 9.97 20.85 -29.06
CA ILE A 746 8.87 21.70 -28.58
C ILE A 746 9.49 22.79 -27.70
N THR A 747 9.56 24.00 -28.24
CA THR A 747 10.25 25.14 -27.62
C THR A 747 9.47 25.78 -26.46
N GLY A 748 8.17 25.53 -26.37
CA GLY A 748 7.29 25.96 -25.29
C GLY A 748 5.82 25.73 -25.63
N GLY A 749 4.94 25.99 -24.66
CA GLY A 749 3.48 25.84 -24.81
C GLY A 749 2.90 24.78 -23.88
N ALA A 750 1.58 24.58 -23.97
CA ALA A 750 0.87 23.62 -23.12
C ALA A 750 -0.05 22.70 -23.95
N MET A 751 -0.06 21.42 -23.63
CA MET A 751 -1.04 20.44 -24.12
C MET A 751 -2.04 20.17 -23.00
N ARG A 752 -3.34 20.23 -23.29
CA ARG A 752 -4.40 19.97 -22.33
C ARG A 752 -5.20 18.74 -22.74
N SER A 753 -5.60 17.95 -21.76
CA SER A 753 -6.44 16.76 -21.95
C SER A 753 -7.40 16.63 -20.77
N THR A 754 -8.65 16.33 -21.06
CA THR A 754 -9.67 16.00 -20.06
C THR A 754 -10.16 14.60 -20.35
N PHE A 755 -10.13 13.74 -19.34
CA PHE A 755 -10.64 12.38 -19.42
C PHE A 755 -11.70 12.18 -18.33
N GLY A 756 -12.88 11.70 -18.71
CA GLY A 756 -13.98 11.45 -17.78
C GLY A 756 -14.51 10.03 -17.91
N ILE A 757 -14.77 9.37 -16.78
CA ILE A 757 -15.48 8.09 -16.72
C ILE A 757 -16.85 8.34 -16.11
N THR A 758 -17.89 8.21 -16.94
CA THR A 758 -19.29 8.22 -16.51
C THR A 758 -19.91 6.87 -16.88
N PRO A 759 -20.23 6.03 -15.89
CA PRO A 759 -20.95 4.79 -16.13
C PRO A 759 -22.33 5.06 -16.74
N ARG A 760 -22.80 4.13 -17.58
CA ARG A 760 -24.12 4.20 -18.20
C ARG A 760 -25.22 3.69 -17.28
#